data_AF-A0A1F6PHY5-F1
#
_entry.id   AF-A0A1F6PHY5-F1
#
_cell.length_a   1.000
_cell.length_b   1.000
_cell.length_c   1.000
_cell.angle_alpha   90.00
_cell.angle_beta   90.00
_cell.angle_gamma   90.00
#
_symmetry.space_group_name_H-M   'P 1'
#
loop_
_entity.id
_entity.type
_entity.pdbx_description
1 polymer ?
#
loop_
_entity_poly.entity_id
_entity_poly.type
_entity_poly.pdbx_seq_one_letter_code
_entity_poly.pdbx_strand_id
1 'polypeptide(L)'
;MANILIIEDNVMNMEMAGELLENAGHSAIKIENAADGIKLAKIKRPDLILMDLNLPGMDGLTATKILKEDPLTKNIPVIAFTARVMQSDKEKAFDAGCHGFISKPIDVSVFINNIETFLNPVNYSKNEKLTNLNSVSLPITNTSTSAIKTTKKEVFETKYKWHKVLIIDDNPMNTEILKETLEQIGQSSVVTHSGKQALDLVEKEKFDLILLDVMMPEMSGFDVIKHLKTKTSTKDIPVIFVSALDQTSDIVKGFDLGSYEYITKPFKIEEVKARILSILKIKDLQDELKAEKEVLDLVFQFSADGIVILNSSFEIISCNELFSKWLDLPKEEVINRDFCCIAGHDKDFYPIKQCLKSSDKYMDFCLEINTGKNKEIRFLEINCSEINPSLNEVEGYVLILRDVTAHKEIEQQKETFVATLTHDLKTPVRAQMRALEMLVNEKFGKVNGSQKDIIEETLNSNKYMFGMVDNLLATYRYENKSVTIQKHYFNVNDLIKNCHDQIKYLAGDKKQTINFDFEEDTLDLFADSLEIKRVIINLLSNAINYTGEYGQIIISSRLKDDTVIISFIDNGKGISQEEISTLFNKYQSYAKKFRQVGTGLGLYLSKQIIESHNGTISVISEEGSGSVFTIKLPIN
;
A
#
# COMPACT_ATOMS: atom_id res chain seq x y z
N MET A 1 -31.14 -15.91 -2.44
CA MET A 1 -32.58 -15.60 -2.39
C MET A 1 -33.14 -16.27 -1.14
N ALA A 2 -33.51 -15.48 -0.13
CA ALA A 2 -34.09 -15.97 1.12
C ALA A 2 -35.62 -15.84 1.09
N ASN A 3 -36.32 -16.73 1.80
CA ASN A 3 -37.77 -16.71 1.98
C ASN A 3 -38.10 -16.08 3.33
N ILE A 4 -38.68 -14.88 3.32
CA ILE A 4 -38.94 -14.08 4.53
C ILE A 4 -40.44 -14.04 4.77
N LEU A 5 -40.88 -14.37 5.98
CA LEU A 5 -42.27 -14.27 6.40
C LEU A 5 -42.50 -12.96 7.15
N ILE A 6 -43.41 -12.12 6.67
CA ILE A 6 -43.80 -10.84 7.27
C ILE A 6 -45.17 -11.02 7.93
N ILE A 7 -45.23 -10.78 9.24
CA ILE A 7 -46.46 -10.84 10.04
C ILE A 7 -46.75 -9.42 10.55
N GLU A 8 -47.71 -8.74 9.93
CA GLU A 8 -47.99 -7.31 10.12
C GLU A 8 -49.47 -7.00 9.84
N ASP A 9 -50.17 -6.37 10.78
CA ASP A 9 -51.61 -6.07 10.64
C ASP A 9 -51.89 -4.82 9.79
N ASN A 10 -50.92 -3.91 9.66
CA ASN A 10 -51.03 -2.77 8.77
C ASN A 10 -50.61 -3.13 7.33
N VAL A 11 -51.60 -3.25 6.45
CA VAL A 11 -51.42 -3.58 5.02
C VAL A 11 -50.37 -2.69 4.34
N MET A 12 -50.32 -1.39 4.63
CA MET A 12 -49.36 -0.47 4.01
C MET A 12 -47.91 -0.78 4.42
N ASN A 13 -47.67 -1.07 5.70
CA ASN A 13 -46.34 -1.45 6.20
C ASN A 13 -45.92 -2.81 5.64
N MET A 14 -46.85 -3.76 5.56
CA MET A 14 -46.62 -5.12 5.07
C MET A 14 -46.25 -5.11 3.58
N GLU A 15 -46.97 -4.35 2.76
CA GLU A 15 -46.67 -4.18 1.34
C GLU A 15 -45.33 -3.48 1.13
N MET A 16 -45.08 -2.36 1.83
CA MET A 16 -43.81 -1.63 1.73
C MET A 16 -42.62 -2.51 2.13
N ALA A 17 -42.69 -3.24 3.24
CA ALA A 17 -41.63 -4.16 3.67
C ALA A 17 -41.42 -5.29 2.64
N GLY A 18 -42.50 -5.83 2.09
CA GLY A 18 -42.42 -6.88 1.07
C GLY A 18 -41.79 -6.42 -0.24
N GLU A 19 -42.20 -5.26 -0.77
CA GLU A 19 -41.63 -4.68 -1.99
C GLU A 19 -40.12 -4.42 -1.84
N LEU A 20 -39.68 -3.92 -0.68
CA LEU A 20 -38.26 -3.70 -0.42
C LEU A 20 -37.46 -5.01 -0.45
N LEU A 21 -38.00 -6.08 0.16
CA LEU A 21 -37.35 -7.39 0.17
C LEU A 21 -37.34 -8.04 -1.22
N GLU A 22 -38.42 -7.90 -1.97
CA GLU A 22 -38.52 -8.40 -3.36
C GLU A 22 -37.53 -7.69 -4.28
N ASN A 23 -37.41 -6.36 -4.16
CA ASN A 23 -36.42 -5.56 -4.90
C ASN A 23 -34.97 -5.92 -4.52
N ALA A 24 -34.73 -6.37 -3.29
CA ALA A 24 -33.44 -6.90 -2.85
C ALA A 24 -33.18 -8.36 -3.28
N GLY A 25 -34.09 -8.97 -4.04
CA GLY A 25 -33.93 -10.34 -4.54
C GLY A 25 -34.26 -11.43 -3.51
N HIS A 26 -35.13 -11.13 -2.54
CA HIS A 26 -35.72 -12.10 -1.61
C HIS A 26 -37.19 -12.39 -1.95
N SER A 27 -37.74 -13.49 -1.43
CA SER A 27 -39.17 -13.79 -1.51
C SER A 27 -39.85 -13.35 -0.22
N ALA A 28 -40.92 -12.54 -0.32
CA ALA A 28 -41.72 -12.13 0.82
C ALA A 28 -43.05 -12.90 0.90
N ILE A 29 -43.31 -13.55 2.03
CA ILE A 29 -44.60 -14.15 2.35
C ILE A 29 -45.32 -13.21 3.32
N LYS A 30 -46.47 -12.65 2.93
CA LYS A 30 -47.20 -11.60 3.66
C LYS A 30 -48.41 -12.19 4.38
N ILE A 31 -48.59 -11.92 5.68
CA ILE A 31 -49.76 -12.33 6.45
C ILE A 31 -50.11 -11.30 7.54
N GLU A 32 -51.40 -11.08 7.77
CA GLU A 32 -51.88 -10.00 8.65
C GLU A 32 -52.06 -10.40 10.11
N ASN A 33 -52.07 -11.71 10.42
CA ASN A 33 -52.37 -12.21 11.75
C ASN A 33 -51.35 -13.23 12.28
N ALA A 34 -51.08 -13.18 13.58
CA ALA A 34 -50.11 -14.05 14.24
C ALA A 34 -50.45 -15.54 14.16
N ALA A 35 -51.74 -15.90 14.30
CA ALA A 35 -52.16 -17.30 14.39
C ALA A 35 -51.90 -18.08 13.08
N ASP A 36 -52.19 -17.46 11.94
CA ASP A 36 -51.92 -18.02 10.62
C ASP A 36 -50.43 -17.91 10.28
N GLY A 37 -49.77 -16.83 10.71
CA GLY A 37 -48.31 -16.69 10.60
C GLY A 37 -47.55 -17.83 11.27
N ILE A 38 -47.95 -18.27 12.47
CA ILE A 38 -47.36 -19.41 13.17
C ILE A 38 -47.59 -20.72 12.40
N LYS A 39 -48.80 -20.97 11.87
CA LYS A 39 -49.07 -22.16 11.05
C LYS A 39 -48.21 -22.16 9.79
N LEU A 40 -48.11 -21.00 9.12
CA LEU A 40 -47.31 -20.82 7.92
C LEU A 40 -45.82 -21.02 8.19
N ALA A 41 -45.29 -20.52 9.30
CA ALA A 41 -43.90 -20.71 9.68
C ALA A 41 -43.54 -22.21 9.81
N LYS A 42 -44.45 -23.04 10.35
CA LYS A 42 -44.25 -24.49 10.45
C LYS A 42 -44.25 -25.21 9.10
N ILE A 43 -45.11 -24.75 8.17
CA ILE A 43 -45.29 -25.37 6.85
C ILE A 43 -44.18 -24.92 5.89
N LYS A 44 -43.93 -23.61 5.82
CA LYS A 44 -43.05 -23.00 4.83
C LYS A 44 -41.60 -22.88 5.28
N ARG A 45 -41.34 -22.93 6.60
CA ARG A 45 -40.00 -22.81 7.21
C ARG A 45 -39.17 -21.68 6.59
N PRO A 46 -39.62 -20.42 6.74
CA PRO A 46 -38.90 -19.27 6.21
C PRO A 46 -37.50 -19.15 6.82
N ASP A 47 -36.61 -18.48 6.09
CA ASP A 47 -35.24 -18.20 6.53
C ASP A 47 -35.20 -17.09 7.61
N LEU A 48 -36.22 -16.23 7.64
CA LEU A 48 -36.38 -15.16 8.64
C LEU A 48 -37.86 -14.79 8.80
N ILE A 49 -38.25 -14.38 10.01
CA ILE A 49 -39.59 -13.84 10.31
C ILE A 49 -39.47 -12.37 10.74
N LEU A 50 -40.15 -11.47 10.03
CA LEU A 50 -40.37 -10.09 10.44
C LEU A 50 -41.72 -10.02 11.15
N MET A 51 -41.72 -9.67 12.45
CA MET A 51 -42.87 -9.82 13.34
C MET A 51 -43.28 -8.47 13.93
N ASP A 52 -44.48 -7.96 13.62
CA ASP A 52 -45.04 -6.86 14.38
C ASP A 52 -45.30 -7.30 15.83
N LEU A 53 -44.91 -6.45 16.78
CA LEU A 53 -45.17 -6.69 18.19
C LEU A 53 -46.63 -6.39 18.58
N ASN A 54 -47.30 -5.47 17.87
CA ASN A 54 -48.63 -4.97 18.21
C ASN A 54 -49.73 -5.57 17.32
N LEU A 55 -49.77 -6.90 17.21
CA LEU A 55 -50.78 -7.60 16.40
C LEU A 55 -52.13 -7.73 17.15
N PRO A 56 -53.27 -7.58 16.46
CA PRO A 56 -54.59 -7.79 17.05
C PRO A 56 -54.84 -9.27 17.37
N GLY A 57 -55.47 -9.53 18.52
CA GLY A 57 -55.82 -10.88 18.99
C GLY A 57 -54.67 -11.56 19.75
N MET A 58 -53.60 -11.92 19.06
CA MET A 58 -52.38 -12.47 19.67
C MET A 58 -51.21 -11.53 19.36
N ASP A 59 -50.62 -10.95 20.39
CA ASP A 59 -49.48 -10.05 20.23
C ASP A 59 -48.22 -10.77 19.70
N GLY A 60 -47.31 -10.01 19.10
CA GLY A 60 -46.11 -10.56 18.46
C GLY A 60 -45.12 -11.16 19.44
N LEU A 61 -45.12 -10.72 20.70
CA LEU A 61 -44.28 -11.28 21.75
C LEU A 61 -44.71 -12.70 22.11
N THR A 62 -46.02 -12.91 22.27
CA THR A 62 -46.64 -14.21 22.52
C THR A 62 -46.43 -15.12 21.31
N ALA A 63 -46.63 -14.60 20.10
CA ALA A 63 -46.38 -15.34 18.87
C ALA A 63 -44.91 -15.79 18.75
N THR A 64 -43.96 -14.92 19.10
CA THR A 64 -42.53 -15.23 19.09
C THR A 64 -42.20 -16.35 20.08
N LYS A 65 -42.74 -16.30 21.31
CA LYS A 65 -42.52 -17.37 22.30
C LYS A 65 -43.03 -18.72 21.78
N ILE A 66 -44.22 -18.76 21.19
CA ILE A 66 -44.78 -19.99 20.58
C ILE A 66 -43.85 -20.52 19.46
N LEU A 67 -43.32 -19.64 18.61
CA LEU A 67 -42.37 -20.03 17.56
C LEU A 67 -41.05 -20.57 18.13
N LYS A 68 -40.58 -20.02 19.26
CA LYS A 68 -39.33 -20.43 19.91
C LYS A 68 -39.45 -21.71 20.74
N GLU A 69 -40.64 -22.06 21.20
CA GLU A 69 -40.91 -23.32 21.91
C GLU A 69 -41.12 -24.51 20.95
N ASP A 70 -41.53 -24.27 19.70
CA ASP A 70 -41.78 -25.34 18.73
C ASP A 70 -40.47 -25.84 18.07
N PRO A 71 -40.18 -27.16 18.11
CA PRO A 71 -38.97 -27.74 17.51
C PRO A 71 -38.77 -27.45 16.02
N LEU A 72 -39.85 -27.20 15.27
CA LEU A 72 -39.80 -26.94 13.83
C LEU A 72 -39.46 -25.48 13.49
N THR A 73 -39.72 -24.53 14.40
CA THR A 73 -39.56 -23.09 14.14
C THR A 73 -38.57 -22.40 15.06
N LYS A 74 -38.11 -23.05 16.14
CA LYS A 74 -37.24 -22.43 17.15
C LYS A 74 -35.95 -21.78 16.63
N ASN A 75 -35.38 -22.34 15.56
CA ASN A 75 -34.13 -21.87 14.97
C ASN A 75 -34.32 -20.76 13.93
N ILE A 76 -35.56 -20.46 13.53
CA ILE A 76 -35.82 -19.40 12.55
C ILE A 76 -35.60 -18.04 13.24
N PRO A 77 -34.72 -17.16 12.73
CA PRO A 77 -34.52 -15.84 13.33
C PRO A 77 -35.80 -15.02 13.23
N VAL A 78 -36.19 -14.39 14.36
CA VAL A 78 -37.36 -13.52 14.45
C VAL A 78 -36.89 -12.10 14.72
N ILE A 79 -37.24 -11.16 13.85
CA ILE A 79 -36.90 -9.75 13.97
C ILE A 79 -38.17 -8.98 14.29
N ALA A 80 -38.18 -8.28 15.43
CA ALA A 80 -39.33 -7.48 15.85
C ALA A 80 -39.50 -6.25 14.95
N PHE A 81 -40.72 -5.94 14.52
CA PHE A 81 -41.02 -4.81 13.64
C PHE A 81 -41.96 -3.84 14.36
N THR A 82 -41.39 -2.82 15.02
CA THR A 82 -42.11 -2.07 16.07
C THR A 82 -42.16 -0.56 15.81
N ALA A 83 -43.29 0.08 16.14
CA ALA A 83 -43.45 1.53 16.09
C ALA A 83 -42.88 2.16 17.37
N ARG A 84 -41.69 2.77 17.27
CA ARG A 84 -40.87 3.32 18.37
C ARG A 84 -40.28 2.24 19.30
N VAL A 85 -39.10 2.56 19.81
CA VAL A 85 -38.27 1.65 20.59
C VAL A 85 -37.95 2.28 21.94
N MET A 86 -38.80 2.06 22.93
CA MET A 86 -38.42 2.32 24.33
C MET A 86 -37.54 1.18 24.86
N GLN A 87 -36.69 1.46 25.85
CA GLN A 87 -35.80 0.45 26.47
C GLN A 87 -36.59 -0.79 26.94
N SER A 88 -37.79 -0.57 27.47
CA SER A 88 -38.70 -1.63 27.94
C SER A 88 -39.23 -2.54 26.84
N ASP A 89 -39.39 -2.04 25.61
CA ASP A 89 -39.98 -2.82 24.50
C ASP A 89 -38.92 -3.68 23.80
N LYS A 90 -37.68 -3.19 23.78
CA LYS A 90 -36.49 -3.98 23.40
C LYS A 90 -36.29 -5.17 24.32
N GLU A 91 -36.27 -4.93 25.63
CA GLU A 91 -36.07 -5.97 26.65
C GLU A 91 -37.13 -7.07 26.51
N LYS A 92 -38.42 -6.67 26.40
CA LYS A 92 -39.53 -7.61 26.16
C LYS A 92 -39.36 -8.42 24.88
N ALA A 93 -38.89 -7.81 23.79
CA ALA A 93 -38.69 -8.51 22.52
C ALA A 93 -37.55 -9.54 22.59
N PHE A 94 -36.43 -9.20 23.21
CA PHE A 94 -35.32 -10.14 23.42
C PHE A 94 -35.71 -11.26 24.38
N ASP A 95 -36.41 -10.95 25.47
CA ASP A 95 -36.94 -11.94 26.42
C ASP A 95 -37.95 -12.90 25.78
N ALA A 96 -38.67 -12.45 24.75
CA ALA A 96 -39.56 -13.30 23.95
C ALA A 96 -38.81 -14.18 22.92
N GLY A 97 -37.53 -13.91 22.66
CA GLY A 97 -36.68 -14.66 21.74
C GLY A 97 -36.43 -14.00 20.37
N CYS A 98 -36.74 -12.71 20.21
CA CYS A 98 -36.35 -11.96 19.03
C CYS A 98 -34.82 -11.84 18.93
N HIS A 99 -34.29 -11.93 17.72
CA HIS A 99 -32.86 -11.84 17.42
C HIS A 99 -32.42 -10.40 17.12
N GLY A 100 -33.39 -9.53 16.82
CA GLY A 100 -33.19 -8.12 16.56
C GLY A 100 -34.52 -7.40 16.44
N PHE A 101 -34.46 -6.12 16.11
CA PHE A 101 -35.64 -5.30 15.86
C PHE A 101 -35.38 -4.32 14.72
N ILE A 102 -36.44 -3.91 14.06
CA ILE A 102 -36.50 -2.87 13.05
C ILE A 102 -37.60 -1.90 13.48
N SER A 103 -37.28 -0.61 13.51
CA SER A 103 -38.24 0.43 13.87
C SER A 103 -39.10 0.84 12.67
N LYS A 104 -40.37 1.14 12.93
CA LYS A 104 -41.25 1.89 12.03
C LYS A 104 -41.15 3.40 12.35
N PRO A 105 -41.15 4.29 11.34
CA PRO A 105 -41.24 4.01 9.90
C PRO A 105 -39.96 3.35 9.35
N ILE A 106 -40.09 2.56 8.27
CA ILE A 106 -38.96 1.86 7.64
C ILE A 106 -38.01 2.90 7.03
N ASP A 107 -36.75 2.90 7.46
CA ASP A 107 -35.66 3.59 6.75
C ASP A 107 -35.15 2.70 5.61
N VAL A 108 -35.54 3.04 4.37
CA VAL A 108 -35.19 2.30 3.16
C VAL A 108 -33.68 2.09 3.00
N SER A 109 -32.87 3.04 3.46
CA SER A 109 -31.41 3.02 3.30
C SER A 109 -30.73 1.98 4.19
N VAL A 110 -31.39 1.57 5.28
CA VAL A 110 -30.80 0.71 6.32
C VAL A 110 -31.57 -0.61 6.45
N PHE A 111 -32.83 -0.67 6.00
CA PHE A 111 -33.70 -1.83 6.14
C PHE A 111 -33.11 -3.13 5.57
N ILE A 112 -32.62 -3.09 4.33
CA ILE A 112 -32.04 -4.28 3.67
C ILE A 112 -30.74 -4.71 4.35
N ASN A 113 -29.87 -3.76 4.69
CA ASN A 113 -28.61 -4.06 5.39
C ASN A 113 -28.84 -4.75 6.74
N ASN A 114 -29.86 -4.30 7.49
CA ASN A 114 -30.24 -4.95 8.75
C ASN A 114 -30.73 -6.38 8.52
N ILE A 115 -31.61 -6.61 7.54
CA ILE A 115 -32.12 -7.94 7.22
C ILE A 115 -31.00 -8.88 6.75
N GLU A 116 -30.12 -8.43 5.86
CA GLU A 116 -28.95 -9.19 5.37
C GLU A 116 -27.99 -9.58 6.50
N THR A 117 -27.82 -8.70 7.49
CA THR A 117 -27.00 -8.99 8.69
C THR A 117 -27.56 -10.18 9.47
N PHE A 118 -28.88 -10.29 9.60
CA PHE A 118 -29.54 -11.39 10.31
C PHE A 118 -29.65 -12.67 9.48
N LEU A 119 -29.63 -12.56 8.14
CA LEU A 119 -29.59 -13.71 7.24
C LEU A 119 -28.18 -14.34 7.16
N ASN A 120 -27.11 -13.54 7.31
CA ASN A 120 -25.71 -14.00 7.20
C ASN A 120 -24.82 -13.50 8.36
N PRO A 121 -24.85 -14.15 9.54
CA PRO A 121 -24.08 -13.74 10.71
C PRO A 121 -22.54 -13.88 10.60
N VAL A 122 -22.00 -14.32 9.45
CA VAL A 122 -20.55 -14.53 9.22
C VAL A 122 -19.81 -13.26 8.77
N ASN A 123 -20.51 -12.20 8.36
CA ASN A 123 -19.89 -10.98 7.83
C ASN A 123 -19.42 -9.96 8.89
N TYR A 124 -19.51 -10.28 10.19
CA TYR A 124 -19.13 -9.35 11.28
C TYR A 124 -17.61 -9.25 11.52
N SER A 125 -16.78 -10.17 11.00
CA SER A 125 -15.34 -10.22 11.31
C SER A 125 -14.41 -9.40 10.41
N LYS A 126 -14.92 -8.61 9.45
CA LYS A 126 -14.09 -7.80 8.54
C LYS A 126 -14.08 -6.29 8.81
N ASN A 127 -15.05 -5.74 9.55
CA ASN A 127 -15.13 -4.29 9.79
C ASN A 127 -14.59 -3.81 11.15
N GLU A 128 -14.17 -4.70 12.05
CA GLU A 128 -13.54 -4.29 13.34
C GLU A 128 -12.02 -4.04 13.25
N LYS A 129 -11.39 -4.21 12.08
CA LYS A 129 -9.92 -4.03 11.94
C LYS A 129 -9.47 -2.62 11.49
N LEU A 130 -10.36 -1.65 11.32
CA LEU A 130 -9.99 -0.28 10.94
C LEU A 130 -10.15 0.81 12.01
N THR A 131 -10.56 0.49 13.24
CA THR A 131 -10.72 1.49 14.32
C THR A 131 -9.65 1.46 15.42
N ASN A 132 -8.65 0.57 15.34
CA ASN A 132 -7.61 0.44 16.37
C ASN A 132 -6.19 0.79 15.88
N LEU A 133 -5.98 2.02 15.41
CA LEU A 133 -4.64 2.54 15.10
C LEU A 133 -4.34 3.94 15.68
N ASN A 134 -5.02 4.34 16.76
CA ASN A 134 -4.65 5.52 17.54
C ASN A 134 -4.31 5.17 19.00
N SER A 135 -3.14 4.58 19.20
CA SER A 135 -2.36 4.77 20.45
C SER A 135 -0.91 4.31 20.25
N VAL A 136 -0.10 5.11 19.57
CA VAL A 136 1.36 5.05 19.76
C VAL A 136 1.66 5.88 21.01
N SER A 137 1.88 5.20 22.13
CA SER A 137 2.37 5.83 23.37
C SER A 137 3.89 5.72 23.40
N LEU A 138 4.58 6.87 23.43
CA LEU A 138 5.99 6.96 23.79
C LEU A 138 6.19 6.58 25.27
N PRO A 139 7.34 5.98 25.66
CA PRO A 139 7.54 5.43 26.99
C PRO A 139 7.85 6.53 28.00
N ILE A 140 7.04 6.64 29.06
CA ILE A 140 7.41 7.33 30.30
C ILE A 140 7.29 6.32 31.44
N THR A 141 8.33 6.35 32.27
CA THR A 141 8.77 5.39 33.28
C THR A 141 7.82 5.15 34.45
N ASN A 142 7.85 3.90 34.93
CA ASN A 142 7.32 3.36 36.20
C ASN A 142 7.32 4.32 37.40
N THR A 143 6.27 4.28 38.22
CA THR A 143 6.29 3.66 39.57
C THR A 143 4.96 3.78 40.32
N SER A 144 4.69 2.76 41.13
CA SER A 144 3.84 2.74 42.35
C SER A 144 2.39 2.24 42.25
N THR A 145 2.28 0.95 42.57
CA THR A 145 1.19 0.20 43.21
C THR A 145 0.18 0.97 44.07
N SER A 146 -1.11 0.72 43.85
CA SER A 146 -2.10 0.47 44.91
C SER A 146 -3.41 -0.06 44.31
N ALA A 147 -3.87 -1.20 44.82
CA ALA A 147 -5.09 -1.89 44.44
C ALA A 147 -6.36 -1.12 44.84
N ILE A 148 -7.32 -0.97 43.92
CA ILE A 148 -8.74 -0.74 44.23
C ILE A 148 -9.61 -1.61 43.31
N LYS A 149 -10.62 -2.19 43.95
CA LYS A 149 -11.55 -3.24 43.56
C LYS A 149 -12.39 -2.93 42.30
N THR A 150 -12.69 -4.02 41.59
CA THR A 150 -13.86 -4.29 40.74
C THR A 150 -15.07 -3.37 40.92
N THR A 151 -15.55 -2.80 39.81
CA THR A 151 -16.98 -2.63 39.50
C THR A 151 -17.21 -2.64 37.99
N LYS A 152 -18.08 -3.55 37.55
CA LYS A 152 -18.72 -3.57 36.23
C LYS A 152 -19.53 -2.30 36.01
N LYS A 153 -19.22 -1.52 34.99
CA LYS A 153 -20.14 -0.68 34.18
C LYS A 153 -19.32 0.07 33.13
N GLU A 154 -19.07 -0.57 32.00
CA GLU A 154 -18.84 0.16 30.75
C GLU A 154 -20.11 -0.02 29.92
N VAL A 155 -21.08 0.84 30.25
CA VAL A 155 -22.18 1.16 29.34
C VAL A 155 -21.52 1.97 28.22
N PHE A 156 -21.69 1.56 26.97
CA PHE A 156 -21.43 2.41 25.82
C PHE A 156 -22.35 3.63 25.91
N GLU A 157 -21.93 4.68 26.61
CA GLU A 157 -22.47 6.02 26.47
C GLU A 157 -22.09 6.50 25.08
N THR A 158 -23.04 6.50 24.13
CA THR A 158 -22.93 7.38 22.97
C THR A 158 -22.93 8.80 23.50
N LYS A 159 -21.74 9.37 23.56
CA LYS A 159 -21.43 10.75 23.96
C LYS A 159 -22.24 11.70 23.06
N TYR A 160 -23.40 12.17 23.51
CA TYR A 160 -24.15 13.18 22.77
C TYR A 160 -23.26 14.43 22.64
N LYS A 161 -22.94 14.82 21.40
CA LYS A 161 -22.19 16.05 21.13
C LYS A 161 -23.02 17.24 21.60
N TRP A 162 -22.42 18.10 22.42
CA TRP A 162 -23.05 19.32 22.89
C TRP A 162 -23.00 20.38 21.80
N HIS A 163 -24.18 20.81 21.36
CA HIS A 163 -24.36 21.89 20.41
C HIS A 163 -24.80 23.15 21.12
N LYS A 164 -24.36 24.29 20.59
CA LYS A 164 -24.80 25.61 21.04
C LYS A 164 -25.82 26.16 20.05
N VAL A 165 -27.08 26.21 20.46
CA VAL A 165 -28.21 26.64 19.63
C VAL A 165 -28.58 28.09 19.96
N LEU A 166 -28.69 28.94 18.97
CA LEU A 166 -29.18 30.31 19.14
C LEU A 166 -30.69 30.35 18.92
N ILE A 167 -31.45 30.80 19.91
CA ILE A 167 -32.88 31.06 19.80
C ILE A 167 -33.09 32.57 19.62
N ILE A 168 -33.89 32.94 18.62
CA ILE A 168 -34.20 34.32 18.27
C ILE A 168 -35.71 34.44 18.16
N ASP A 169 -36.38 35.00 19.17
CA ASP A 169 -37.83 35.21 19.18
C ASP A 169 -38.15 36.37 20.14
N ASP A 170 -38.99 37.31 19.70
CA ASP A 170 -39.31 38.52 20.46
C ASP A 170 -40.29 38.25 21.62
N ASN A 171 -40.92 37.07 21.62
CA ASN A 171 -41.82 36.64 22.68
C ASN A 171 -41.10 35.75 23.73
N PRO A 172 -40.94 36.22 24.99
CA PRO A 172 -40.23 35.50 26.04
C PRO A 172 -40.81 34.11 26.35
N MET A 173 -42.12 33.91 26.15
CA MET A 173 -42.76 32.62 26.39
C MET A 173 -42.30 31.57 25.38
N ASN A 174 -42.15 31.94 24.10
CA ASN A 174 -41.66 31.03 23.08
C ASN A 174 -40.19 30.65 23.32
N THR A 175 -39.37 31.63 23.68
CA THR A 175 -37.95 31.38 23.97
C THR A 175 -37.75 30.46 25.16
N GLU A 176 -38.58 30.58 26.21
CA GLU A 176 -38.48 29.69 27.38
C GLU A 176 -38.88 28.26 27.03
N ILE A 177 -39.96 28.06 26.27
CA ILE A 177 -40.39 26.73 25.82
C ILE A 177 -39.30 26.05 24.96
N LEU A 178 -38.70 26.79 24.01
CA LEU A 178 -37.65 26.26 23.16
C LEU A 178 -36.36 25.97 23.94
N LYS A 179 -36.01 26.82 24.90
CA LYS A 179 -34.88 26.64 25.80
C LYS A 179 -35.05 25.38 26.66
N GLU A 180 -36.19 25.23 27.34
CA GLU A 180 -36.51 24.02 28.11
C GLU A 180 -36.50 22.77 27.22
N THR A 181 -37.00 22.87 25.98
CA THR A 181 -37.00 21.76 25.03
C THR A 181 -35.58 21.33 24.65
N LEU A 182 -34.68 22.30 24.41
CA LEU A 182 -33.26 22.04 24.12
C LEU A 182 -32.53 21.44 25.33
N GLU A 183 -32.80 21.95 26.53
CA GLU A 183 -32.23 21.41 27.78
C GLU A 183 -32.65 19.94 27.99
N GLN A 184 -33.90 19.59 27.70
CA GLN A 184 -34.41 18.20 27.78
C GLN A 184 -33.70 17.25 26.82
N ILE A 185 -33.20 17.73 25.68
CA ILE A 185 -32.42 16.93 24.73
C ILE A 185 -30.91 17.12 24.90
N GLY A 186 -30.48 17.71 26.02
CA GLY A 186 -29.08 17.84 26.41
C GLY A 186 -28.28 18.82 25.56
N GLN A 187 -28.93 19.84 24.97
CA GLN A 187 -28.30 20.87 24.17
C GLN A 187 -28.22 22.21 24.92
N SER A 188 -27.19 23.00 24.61
CA SER A 188 -27.03 24.35 25.17
C SER A 188 -27.73 25.36 24.29
N SER A 189 -28.31 26.39 24.90
CA SER A 189 -28.97 27.46 24.15
C SER A 189 -28.58 28.85 24.63
N VAL A 190 -28.55 29.79 23.68
CA VAL A 190 -28.45 31.23 23.95
C VAL A 190 -29.68 31.88 23.34
N VAL A 191 -30.30 32.79 24.09
CA VAL A 191 -31.55 33.44 23.69
C VAL A 191 -31.29 34.91 23.35
N THR A 192 -31.91 35.39 22.27
CA THR A 192 -31.99 36.80 21.92
C THR A 192 -33.41 37.15 21.51
N HIS A 193 -33.79 38.42 21.65
CA HIS A 193 -35.16 38.88 21.40
C HIS A 193 -35.29 39.84 20.21
N SER A 194 -34.22 40.03 19.44
CA SER A 194 -34.27 40.82 18.22
C SER A 194 -33.25 40.35 17.20
N GLY A 195 -33.60 40.48 15.91
CA GLY A 195 -32.69 40.14 14.81
C GLY A 195 -31.37 40.90 14.86
N LYS A 196 -31.39 42.16 15.30
CA LYS A 196 -30.17 42.98 15.45
C LYS A 196 -29.21 42.42 16.50
N GLN A 197 -29.72 42.07 17.68
CA GLN A 197 -28.92 41.46 18.74
C GLN A 197 -28.36 40.11 18.29
N ALA A 198 -29.16 39.31 17.58
CA ALA A 198 -28.70 38.04 17.04
C ALA A 198 -27.54 38.21 16.06
N LEU A 199 -27.61 39.18 15.13
CA LEU A 199 -26.54 39.47 14.19
C LEU A 199 -25.25 39.94 14.88
N ASP A 200 -25.35 40.76 15.93
CA ASP A 200 -24.19 41.16 16.74
C ASP A 200 -23.57 39.99 17.51
N LEU A 201 -24.38 38.98 17.85
CA LEU A 201 -23.96 37.83 18.66
C LEU A 201 -23.28 36.74 17.83
N VAL A 202 -23.79 36.42 16.63
CA VAL A 202 -23.18 35.44 15.72
C VAL A 202 -21.83 35.88 15.16
N GLU A 203 -21.49 37.17 15.27
CA GLU A 203 -20.14 37.67 14.96
C GLU A 203 -19.13 37.40 16.08
N LYS A 204 -19.61 37.30 17.33
CA LYS A 204 -18.77 37.14 18.52
C LYS A 204 -18.63 35.68 18.93
N GLU A 205 -19.64 34.87 18.64
CA GLU A 205 -19.73 33.48 19.07
C GLU A 205 -20.16 32.56 17.92
N LYS A 206 -19.71 31.30 17.97
CA LYS A 206 -20.15 30.27 17.02
C LYS A 206 -21.38 29.53 17.55
N PHE A 207 -22.30 29.26 16.64
CA PHE A 207 -23.52 28.51 16.91
C PHE A 207 -23.65 27.36 15.94
N ASP A 208 -24.24 26.28 16.43
CA ASP A 208 -24.40 25.05 15.69
C ASP A 208 -25.72 24.95 14.94
N LEU A 209 -26.73 25.69 15.42
CA LEU A 209 -28.06 25.79 14.88
C LEU A 209 -28.68 27.12 15.32
N ILE A 210 -29.52 27.70 14.48
CA ILE A 210 -30.30 28.90 14.81
C ILE A 210 -31.80 28.56 14.69
N LEU A 211 -32.55 28.78 15.77
CA LEU A 211 -34.02 28.80 15.79
C LEU A 211 -34.47 30.25 15.68
N LEU A 212 -35.14 30.60 14.59
CA LEU A 212 -35.39 31.99 14.22
C LEU A 212 -36.86 32.27 14.01
N ASP A 213 -37.43 33.20 14.78
CA ASP A 213 -38.75 33.71 14.51
C ASP A 213 -38.77 34.51 13.21
N VAL A 214 -39.81 34.28 12.42
CA VAL A 214 -40.05 35.02 11.18
C VAL A 214 -40.63 36.39 11.49
N MET A 215 -41.57 36.48 12.43
CA MET A 215 -42.27 37.71 12.77
C MET A 215 -41.65 38.35 14.01
N MET A 216 -40.73 39.30 13.80
CA MET A 216 -40.14 40.08 14.87
C MET A 216 -40.24 41.58 14.59
N PRO A 217 -40.34 42.44 15.62
CA PRO A 217 -40.26 43.89 15.47
C PRO A 217 -38.94 44.34 14.84
N GLU A 218 -38.99 45.43 14.09
CA GLU A 218 -37.87 46.10 13.40
C GLU A 218 -37.22 45.31 12.26
N MET A 219 -36.89 44.02 12.45
CA MET A 219 -36.21 43.18 11.48
C MET A 219 -36.83 41.77 11.46
N SER A 220 -37.34 41.35 10.30
CA SER A 220 -37.96 40.03 10.16
C SER A 220 -36.91 38.91 10.15
N GLY A 221 -37.31 37.68 10.48
CA GLY A 221 -36.43 36.51 10.37
C GLY A 221 -35.91 36.29 8.93
N PHE A 222 -36.70 36.65 7.92
CA PHE A 222 -36.25 36.62 6.53
C PHE A 222 -35.10 37.59 6.25
N ASP A 223 -35.05 38.73 6.94
CA ASP A 223 -33.95 39.68 6.80
C ASP A 223 -32.71 39.17 7.53
N VAL A 224 -32.88 38.55 8.71
CA VAL A 224 -31.78 37.95 9.48
C VAL A 224 -31.08 36.84 8.68
N ILE A 225 -31.82 35.89 8.10
CA ILE A 225 -31.20 34.79 7.35
C ILE A 225 -30.41 35.28 6.12
N LYS A 226 -30.87 36.33 5.43
CA LYS A 226 -30.13 36.94 4.32
C LYS A 226 -28.77 37.46 4.77
N HIS A 227 -28.70 38.11 5.93
CA HIS A 227 -27.43 38.57 6.49
C HIS A 227 -26.53 37.38 6.91
N LEU A 228 -27.10 36.31 7.46
CA LEU A 228 -26.32 35.12 7.84
C LEU A 228 -25.71 34.40 6.63
N LYS A 229 -26.47 34.24 5.55
CA LYS A 229 -26.04 33.50 4.35
C LYS A 229 -25.05 34.26 3.46
N THR A 230 -24.89 35.57 3.64
CA THR A 230 -23.91 36.36 2.87
C THR A 230 -22.49 36.31 3.42
N LYS A 231 -22.29 35.90 4.68
CA LYS A 231 -20.97 35.87 5.33
C LYS A 231 -20.39 34.46 5.38
N THR A 232 -19.12 34.31 5.01
CA THR A 232 -18.43 33.01 4.97
C THR A 232 -18.39 32.31 6.33
N SER A 233 -18.36 33.06 7.43
CA SER A 233 -18.31 32.53 8.80
C SER A 233 -19.64 32.00 9.33
N THR A 234 -20.77 32.43 8.76
CA THR A 234 -22.12 32.10 9.25
C THR A 234 -23.02 31.42 8.23
N LYS A 235 -22.64 31.42 6.94
CA LYS A 235 -23.47 30.89 5.84
C LYS A 235 -23.81 29.41 5.97
N ASP A 236 -22.92 28.64 6.59
CA ASP A 236 -23.07 27.19 6.72
C ASP A 236 -23.86 26.81 7.98
N ILE A 237 -24.20 27.77 8.85
CA ILE A 237 -25.00 27.50 10.04
C ILE A 237 -26.44 27.15 9.60
N PRO A 238 -26.99 25.99 10.01
CA PRO A 238 -28.37 25.64 9.72
C PRO A 238 -29.33 26.57 10.47
N VAL A 239 -30.42 26.95 9.80
CA VAL A 239 -31.45 27.83 10.36
C VAL A 239 -32.80 27.15 10.23
N ILE A 240 -33.48 26.95 11.36
CA ILE A 240 -34.87 26.51 11.44
C ILE A 240 -35.73 27.72 11.75
N PHE A 241 -36.68 28.02 10.87
CA PHE A 241 -37.65 29.06 11.15
C PHE A 241 -38.68 28.58 12.18
N VAL A 242 -39.14 29.50 13.01
CA VAL A 242 -40.13 29.26 14.03
C VAL A 242 -41.26 30.26 13.86
N SER A 243 -42.41 29.91 13.32
CA SER A 243 -43.43 30.94 13.09
C SER A 243 -44.87 30.44 13.09
N ALA A 244 -45.79 31.40 13.23
CA ALA A 244 -47.23 31.18 13.18
C ALA A 244 -47.77 31.12 11.73
N LEU A 245 -46.95 31.44 10.72
CA LEU A 245 -47.33 31.36 9.31
C LEU A 245 -47.57 29.90 8.91
N ASP A 246 -48.79 29.61 8.46
CA ASP A 246 -49.26 28.33 7.94
C ASP A 246 -49.52 28.38 6.41
N GLN A 247 -49.30 29.55 5.78
CA GLN A 247 -49.46 29.72 4.35
C GLN A 247 -48.26 29.16 3.58
N THR A 248 -48.56 28.37 2.55
CA THR A 248 -47.55 27.72 1.70
C THR A 248 -46.54 28.70 1.09
N SER A 249 -46.95 29.94 0.81
CA SER A 249 -46.07 30.98 0.23
C SER A 249 -44.92 31.40 1.15
N ASP A 250 -45.14 31.46 2.46
CA ASP A 250 -44.11 31.88 3.42
C ASP A 250 -43.12 30.76 3.71
N ILE A 251 -43.59 29.52 3.68
CA ILE A 251 -42.75 28.31 3.79
C ILE A 251 -41.80 28.22 2.59
N VAL A 252 -42.32 28.38 1.37
CA VAL A 252 -41.51 28.36 0.13
C VAL A 252 -40.46 29.47 0.17
N LYS A 253 -40.85 30.68 0.56
CA LYS A 253 -39.92 31.82 0.71
C LYS A 253 -38.80 31.54 1.73
N GLY A 254 -39.09 30.80 2.80
CA GLY A 254 -38.09 30.41 3.79
C GLY A 254 -37.04 29.44 3.24
N PHE A 255 -37.47 28.44 2.46
CA PHE A 255 -36.56 27.50 1.80
C PHE A 255 -35.71 28.18 0.72
N ASP A 256 -36.29 29.07 -0.08
CA ASP A 256 -35.55 29.84 -1.12
C ASP A 256 -34.43 30.72 -0.52
N LEU A 257 -34.60 31.14 0.74
CA LEU A 257 -33.60 31.92 1.48
C LEU A 257 -32.56 31.06 2.22
N GLY A 258 -32.62 29.73 2.06
CA GLY A 258 -31.65 28.79 2.61
C GLY A 258 -31.93 28.33 4.04
N SER A 259 -33.18 28.39 4.49
CA SER A 259 -33.59 27.72 5.72
C SER A 259 -33.64 26.21 5.49
N TYR A 260 -33.23 25.45 6.50
CA TYR A 260 -33.25 23.99 6.46
C TYR A 260 -34.64 23.44 6.73
N GLU A 261 -35.41 24.10 7.60
CA GLU A 261 -36.71 23.61 8.05
C GLU A 261 -37.54 24.69 8.75
N TYR A 262 -38.79 24.36 9.06
CA TYR A 262 -39.72 25.23 9.76
C TYR A 262 -40.44 24.50 10.90
N ILE A 263 -40.67 25.20 12.00
CA ILE A 263 -41.46 24.77 13.15
C ILE A 263 -42.66 25.70 13.29
N THR A 264 -43.87 25.14 13.24
CA THR A 264 -45.11 25.91 13.39
C THR A 264 -45.48 26.12 14.86
N LYS A 265 -45.97 27.32 15.20
CA LYS A 265 -46.60 27.62 16.51
C LYS A 265 -48.10 27.28 16.47
N PRO A 266 -48.72 26.72 17.54
CA PRO A 266 -48.13 26.40 18.84
C PRO A 266 -47.23 25.15 18.80
N PHE A 267 -46.20 25.12 19.65
CA PHE A 267 -45.18 24.07 19.64
C PHE A 267 -45.71 22.70 20.03
N LYS A 268 -45.50 21.71 19.16
CA LYS A 268 -45.55 20.30 19.53
C LYS A 268 -44.15 19.87 19.96
N ILE A 269 -43.92 19.77 21.27
CA ILE A 269 -42.58 19.57 21.84
C ILE A 269 -41.83 18.38 21.22
N GLU A 270 -42.50 17.25 20.99
CA GLU A 270 -41.88 16.07 20.37
C GLU A 270 -41.48 16.30 18.90
N GLU A 271 -42.24 17.12 18.17
CA GLU A 271 -41.90 17.52 16.79
C GLU A 271 -40.67 18.45 16.78
N VAL A 272 -40.65 19.44 17.68
CA VAL A 272 -39.53 20.38 17.85
C VAL A 272 -38.24 19.60 18.14
N LYS A 273 -38.29 18.65 19.09
CA LYS A 273 -37.13 17.80 19.43
C LYS A 273 -36.66 17.00 18.22
N ALA A 274 -37.58 16.34 17.51
CA ALA A 274 -37.23 15.50 16.37
C ALA A 274 -36.56 16.31 15.25
N ARG A 275 -37.12 17.48 14.91
CA ARG A 275 -36.56 18.37 13.87
C ARG A 275 -35.18 18.90 14.26
N ILE A 276 -35.03 19.43 15.48
CA ILE A 276 -33.74 19.93 15.98
C ILE A 276 -32.68 18.83 15.95
N LEU A 277 -32.98 17.64 16.49
CA LEU A 277 -32.04 16.52 16.51
C LEU A 277 -31.64 16.05 15.10
N SER A 278 -32.58 16.08 14.16
CA SER A 278 -32.32 15.67 12.77
C SER A 278 -31.36 16.64 12.07
N ILE A 279 -31.58 17.95 12.24
CA ILE A 279 -30.72 18.98 11.67
C ILE A 279 -29.33 18.98 12.33
N LEU A 280 -29.26 18.82 13.66
CA LEU A 280 -27.97 18.71 14.36
C LEU A 280 -27.18 17.49 13.88
N LYS A 281 -27.84 16.34 13.66
CA LYS A 281 -27.18 15.15 13.12
C LYS A 281 -26.64 15.38 11.70
N ILE A 282 -27.39 16.06 10.83
CA ILE A 282 -26.92 16.40 9.48
C ILE A 282 -25.69 17.30 9.55
N LYS A 283 -25.75 18.33 10.41
CA LYS A 283 -24.64 19.26 10.63
C LYS A 283 -23.40 18.53 11.17
N ASP A 284 -23.57 17.59 12.09
CA ASP A 284 -22.46 16.76 12.59
C ASP A 284 -21.77 15.96 11.49
N LEU A 285 -22.54 15.28 10.65
CA LEU A 285 -22.00 14.51 9.53
C LEU A 285 -21.30 15.41 8.51
N GLN A 286 -21.81 16.62 8.26
CA GLN A 286 -21.17 17.59 7.36
C GLN A 286 -19.85 18.12 7.94
N ASP A 287 -19.83 18.45 9.23
CA ASP A 287 -18.63 18.91 9.93
C ASP A 287 -17.56 17.81 9.96
N GLU A 288 -17.97 16.55 10.21
CA GLU A 288 -17.08 15.38 10.20
C GLU A 288 -16.49 15.14 8.80
N LEU A 289 -17.33 15.08 7.76
CA LEU A 289 -16.88 14.91 6.38
C LEU A 289 -15.92 16.03 5.95
N LYS A 290 -16.22 17.28 6.34
CA LYS A 290 -15.35 18.42 6.04
C LYS A 290 -14.02 18.30 6.76
N ALA A 291 -14.01 17.91 8.03
CA ALA A 291 -12.78 17.71 8.80
C ALA A 291 -11.94 16.56 8.23
N GLU A 292 -12.55 15.43 7.86
CA GLU A 292 -11.86 14.32 7.21
C GLU A 292 -11.24 14.74 5.88
N LYS A 293 -11.98 15.49 5.06
CA LYS A 293 -11.47 16.05 3.80
C LYS A 293 -10.28 16.98 4.03
N GLU A 294 -10.37 17.88 5.00
CA GLU A 294 -9.27 18.80 5.34
C GLU A 294 -8.01 18.03 5.77
N VAL A 295 -8.15 16.95 6.54
CA VAL A 295 -7.03 16.09 6.92
C VAL A 295 -6.40 15.42 5.70
N LEU A 296 -7.21 14.87 4.78
CA LEU A 296 -6.72 14.25 3.55
C LEU A 296 -6.01 15.26 2.64
N ASP A 297 -6.55 16.48 2.52
CA ASP A 297 -5.93 17.56 1.77
C ASP A 297 -4.56 17.93 2.38
N LEU A 298 -4.44 17.99 3.71
CA LEU A 298 -3.16 18.22 4.38
C LEU A 298 -2.14 17.11 4.11
N VAL A 299 -2.54 15.84 4.21
CA VAL A 299 -1.65 14.70 3.91
C VAL A 299 -1.17 14.76 2.46
N PHE A 300 -2.07 15.05 1.52
CA PHE A 300 -1.74 15.20 0.11
C PHE A 300 -0.75 16.34 -0.12
N GLN A 301 -1.00 17.54 0.42
CA GLN A 301 -0.16 18.72 0.19
C GLN A 301 1.21 18.66 0.86
N PHE A 302 1.31 18.08 2.06
CA PHE A 302 2.53 18.06 2.87
C PHE A 302 3.26 16.72 2.86
N SER A 303 2.90 15.82 1.94
CA SER A 303 3.67 14.60 1.70
C SER A 303 5.13 14.90 1.35
N ALA A 304 6.05 14.07 1.84
CA ALA A 304 7.47 14.13 1.52
C ALA A 304 7.79 13.64 0.09
N ASP A 305 6.87 12.88 -0.50
CA ASP A 305 6.93 12.42 -1.88
C ASP A 305 6.00 13.28 -2.76
N GLY A 306 6.36 13.47 -4.02
CA GLY A 306 5.52 14.14 -5.00
C GLY A 306 4.34 13.25 -5.35
N ILE A 307 3.12 13.77 -5.26
CA ILE A 307 1.91 13.02 -5.61
C ILE A 307 1.26 13.69 -6.80
N VAL A 308 0.98 12.91 -7.84
CA VAL A 308 0.34 13.36 -9.07
C VAL A 308 -0.80 12.41 -9.42
N ILE A 309 -1.97 12.97 -9.71
CA ILE A 309 -3.16 12.25 -10.14
C ILE A 309 -3.40 12.57 -11.61
N LEU A 310 -3.53 11.53 -12.41
CA LEU A 310 -3.72 11.60 -13.86
C LEU A 310 -5.08 11.06 -14.26
N ASN A 311 -5.64 11.55 -15.37
CA ASN A 311 -6.78 10.91 -16.04
C ASN A 311 -6.32 9.72 -16.90
N SER A 312 -7.28 9.02 -17.51
CA SER A 312 -7.02 7.91 -18.45
C SER A 312 -6.21 8.31 -19.69
N SER A 313 -6.16 9.61 -20.03
CA SER A 313 -5.36 10.19 -21.10
C SER A 313 -3.96 10.66 -20.66
N PHE A 314 -3.58 10.43 -19.40
CA PHE A 314 -2.32 10.86 -18.78
C PHE A 314 -2.16 12.38 -18.59
N GLU A 315 -3.26 13.12 -18.57
CA GLU A 315 -3.26 14.54 -18.22
C GLU A 315 -3.36 14.71 -16.70
N ILE A 316 -2.63 15.69 -16.16
CA ILE A 316 -2.58 15.94 -14.72
C ILE A 316 -3.89 16.56 -14.24
N ILE A 317 -4.66 15.81 -13.44
CA ILE A 317 -5.87 16.28 -12.76
C ILE A 317 -5.51 17.07 -11.51
N SER A 318 -4.53 16.57 -10.74
CA SER A 318 -4.10 17.19 -9.50
C SER A 318 -2.65 16.82 -9.19
N CYS A 319 -1.94 17.72 -8.50
CA CYS A 319 -0.64 17.46 -7.92
C CYS A 319 -0.52 18.14 -6.55
N ASN A 320 0.39 17.63 -5.72
CA ASN A 320 0.72 18.27 -4.45
C ASN A 320 1.75 19.40 -4.60
N GLU A 321 1.86 20.22 -3.56
CA GLU A 321 2.80 21.35 -3.50
C GLU A 321 4.24 20.97 -3.84
N LEU A 322 4.69 19.78 -3.40
CA LEU A 322 6.07 19.35 -3.62
C LEU A 322 6.39 19.17 -5.12
N PHE A 323 5.49 18.55 -5.88
CA PHE A 323 5.67 18.35 -7.31
C PHE A 323 5.73 19.69 -8.08
N SER A 324 4.84 20.63 -7.74
CA SER A 324 4.85 21.97 -8.34
C SER A 324 6.16 22.72 -8.04
N LYS A 325 6.69 22.58 -6.80
CA LYS A 325 7.99 23.15 -6.42
C LYS A 325 9.15 22.55 -7.20
N TRP A 326 9.15 21.24 -7.47
CA TRP A 326 10.19 20.63 -8.29
C TRP A 326 10.20 21.18 -9.71
N LEU A 327 9.03 21.47 -10.28
CA LEU A 327 8.93 22.02 -11.63
C LEU A 327 9.24 23.52 -11.71
N ASP A 328 9.28 24.22 -10.57
CA ASP A 328 9.32 25.70 -10.51
C ASP A 328 8.15 26.33 -11.31
N LEU A 329 6.99 25.67 -11.28
CA LEU A 329 5.77 26.09 -11.97
C LEU A 329 4.58 26.17 -11.00
N PRO A 330 3.72 27.18 -11.14
CA PRO A 330 2.48 27.25 -10.36
C PRO A 330 1.55 26.11 -10.77
N LYS A 331 0.76 25.62 -9.81
CA LYS A 331 -0.12 24.46 -10.01
C LYS A 331 -1.06 24.65 -11.20
N GLU A 332 -1.58 25.86 -11.40
CA GLU A 332 -2.50 26.20 -12.49
C GLU A 332 -1.89 26.01 -13.89
N GLU A 333 -0.56 26.09 -14.01
CA GLU A 333 0.15 25.81 -15.26
C GLU A 333 0.47 24.33 -15.46
N VAL A 334 0.40 23.53 -14.39
CA VAL A 334 0.69 22.08 -14.40
C VAL A 334 -0.58 21.27 -14.68
N ILE A 335 -1.72 21.68 -14.12
CA ILE A 335 -3.00 21.00 -14.31
C ILE A 335 -3.42 21.01 -15.79
N ASN A 336 -4.06 19.92 -16.23
CA ASN A 336 -4.53 19.67 -17.60
C ASN A 336 -3.42 19.59 -18.67
N ARG A 337 -2.16 19.45 -18.28
CA ARG A 337 -1.07 19.13 -19.20
C ARG A 337 -0.77 17.64 -19.18
N ASP A 338 -0.32 17.11 -20.30
CA ASP A 338 0.21 15.74 -20.39
C ASP A 338 1.47 15.64 -19.49
N PHE A 339 1.45 14.65 -18.58
CA PHE A 339 2.52 14.44 -17.62
C PHE A 339 3.88 14.23 -18.29
N CYS A 340 3.93 13.49 -19.41
CA CYS A 340 5.15 13.20 -20.14
C CYS A 340 5.76 14.46 -20.77
N CYS A 341 4.93 15.40 -21.23
CA CYS A 341 5.41 16.67 -21.76
C CYS A 341 6.08 17.55 -20.68
N ILE A 342 5.48 17.62 -19.48
CA ILE A 342 6.04 18.38 -18.35
C ILE A 342 7.33 17.75 -17.82
N ALA A 343 7.37 16.42 -17.80
CA ALA A 343 8.51 15.63 -17.35
C ALA A 343 9.76 15.72 -18.25
N GLY A 344 9.73 16.47 -19.36
CA GLY A 344 10.93 16.87 -20.10
C GLY A 344 11.47 15.88 -21.14
N HIS A 345 10.71 14.84 -21.52
CA HIS A 345 11.16 13.86 -22.51
C HIS A 345 10.28 13.84 -23.76
N ASP A 346 10.73 14.52 -24.81
CA ASP A 346 9.97 14.70 -26.04
C ASP A 346 9.92 13.45 -26.94
N LYS A 347 10.71 12.38 -26.70
CA LYS A 347 10.77 11.22 -27.64
C LYS A 347 10.93 9.80 -27.07
N ASP A 348 11.36 9.58 -25.84
CA ASP A 348 11.67 8.20 -25.32
C ASP A 348 10.80 7.74 -24.13
N PHE A 349 9.66 8.38 -23.88
CA PHE A 349 8.73 8.01 -22.80
C PHE A 349 7.69 6.92 -23.17
N TYR A 350 7.84 6.30 -24.35
CA TYR A 350 7.01 5.18 -24.81
C TYR A 350 6.91 4.00 -23.81
N PRO A 351 7.95 3.66 -23.02
CA PRO A 351 7.86 2.60 -22.02
C PRO A 351 6.83 2.90 -20.95
N ILE A 352 6.72 4.12 -20.42
CA ILE A 352 5.75 4.41 -19.34
C ILE A 352 4.31 4.31 -19.87
N LYS A 353 3.99 4.86 -21.04
CA LYS A 353 2.63 4.73 -21.63
C LYS A 353 2.27 3.27 -21.96
N GLN A 354 3.25 2.40 -22.24
CA GLN A 354 3.04 0.98 -22.53
C GLN A 354 2.98 0.14 -21.24
N CYS A 355 3.81 0.49 -20.25
CA CYS A 355 3.90 -0.14 -18.94
C CYS A 355 2.70 0.20 -18.05
N LEU A 356 2.21 1.43 -18.09
CA LEU A 356 0.97 1.85 -17.41
C LEU A 356 -0.27 1.19 -18.00
N LYS A 357 -0.18 0.61 -19.20
CA LYS A 357 -1.23 -0.22 -19.81
C LYS A 357 -1.04 -1.72 -19.55
N SER A 358 0.12 -2.14 -19.05
CA SER A 358 0.38 -3.52 -18.64
C SER A 358 0.14 -3.67 -17.15
N SER A 359 -0.40 -4.80 -16.70
CA SER A 359 -0.81 -5.03 -15.30
C SER A 359 0.34 -5.13 -14.27
N ASP A 360 1.54 -4.66 -14.60
CA ASP A 360 2.71 -4.68 -13.73
C ASP A 360 2.63 -3.53 -12.71
N LYS A 361 2.49 -3.90 -11.43
CA LYS A 361 2.15 -2.98 -10.32
C LYS A 361 3.34 -2.27 -9.68
N TYR A 362 4.54 -2.37 -10.25
CA TYR A 362 5.75 -1.79 -9.66
C TYR A 362 6.81 -1.58 -10.71
N MET A 363 7.23 -0.33 -10.93
CA MET A 363 8.28 -0.01 -11.90
C MET A 363 9.09 1.19 -11.47
N ASP A 364 10.36 0.96 -11.11
CA ASP A 364 11.29 2.03 -10.77
C ASP A 364 11.78 2.73 -12.06
N PHE A 365 11.11 3.81 -12.43
CA PHE A 365 11.61 4.73 -13.46
C PHE A 365 12.37 5.86 -12.79
N CYS A 366 13.58 6.16 -13.28
CA CYS A 366 14.30 7.39 -12.92
C CYS A 366 13.93 8.48 -13.93
N LEU A 367 13.28 9.54 -13.47
CA LEU A 367 13.00 10.71 -14.29
C LEU A 367 14.00 11.83 -13.99
N GLU A 368 14.63 12.36 -15.03
CA GLU A 368 15.40 13.61 -15.01
C GLU A 368 14.47 14.78 -15.26
N ILE A 369 14.10 15.50 -14.20
CA ILE A 369 13.34 16.74 -14.34
C ILE A 369 14.31 17.92 -14.38
N ASN A 370 14.16 18.77 -15.39
CA ASN A 370 14.90 20.02 -15.49
C ASN A 370 14.12 21.13 -14.79
N THR A 371 14.59 21.57 -13.63
CA THR A 371 13.85 22.50 -12.76
C THR A 371 14.02 23.96 -13.21
N GLY A 372 13.12 24.50 -14.02
CA GLY A 372 13.05 25.96 -14.29
C GLY A 372 14.37 26.64 -14.70
N LYS A 373 14.65 27.83 -14.14
CA LYS A 373 15.77 28.71 -14.53
C LYS A 373 17.17 28.17 -14.17
N ASN A 374 17.27 27.36 -13.13
CA ASN A 374 18.51 26.69 -12.72
C ASN A 374 18.37 25.24 -13.10
N LYS A 375 19.03 24.80 -14.17
CA LYS A 375 18.99 23.44 -14.69
C LYS A 375 19.53 22.40 -13.70
N GLU A 376 18.79 22.14 -12.63
CA GLU A 376 19.09 21.12 -11.62
C GLU A 376 18.47 19.81 -12.11
N ILE A 377 19.25 18.73 -12.06
CA ILE A 377 18.83 17.39 -12.44
C ILE A 377 18.39 16.68 -11.16
N ARG A 378 17.13 16.28 -11.10
CA ARG A 378 16.62 15.40 -10.04
C ARG A 378 16.43 14.00 -10.58
N PHE A 379 16.74 12.99 -9.77
CA PHE A 379 16.41 11.60 -10.04
C PHE A 379 15.19 11.23 -9.20
N LEU A 380 14.04 11.03 -9.85
CA LEU A 380 12.80 10.62 -9.18
C LEU A 380 12.49 9.16 -9.46
N GLU A 381 12.22 8.37 -8.43
CA GLU A 381 11.65 7.02 -8.50
C GLU A 381 10.12 7.13 -8.52
N ILE A 382 9.45 6.48 -9.50
CA ILE A 382 8.01 6.63 -9.73
C ILE A 382 7.28 5.33 -9.40
N ASN A 383 6.41 5.33 -8.40
CA ASN A 383 5.43 4.26 -8.20
C ASN A 383 4.08 4.67 -8.79
N CYS A 384 3.47 3.81 -9.61
CA CYS A 384 2.18 4.07 -10.22
C CYS A 384 1.12 3.06 -9.78
N SER A 385 -0.08 3.55 -9.50
CA SER A 385 -1.27 2.74 -9.23
C SER A 385 -2.46 3.21 -10.06
N GLU A 386 -3.22 2.27 -10.61
CA GLU A 386 -4.47 2.55 -11.35
C GLU A 386 -5.59 2.95 -10.40
N ILE A 387 -6.41 3.91 -10.83
CA ILE A 387 -7.69 4.26 -10.19
C ILE A 387 -8.80 3.55 -10.96
N ASN A 388 -9.39 2.51 -10.35
CA ASN A 388 -10.46 1.71 -10.95
C ASN A 388 -11.59 1.48 -9.92
N PRO A 389 -12.56 2.40 -9.82
CA PRO A 389 -13.63 2.31 -8.83
C PRO A 389 -14.67 1.22 -9.16
N SER A 390 -14.71 0.70 -10.39
CA SER A 390 -15.76 -0.22 -10.87
C SER A 390 -15.26 -1.58 -11.38
N LEU A 391 -14.01 -1.95 -11.06
CA LEU A 391 -13.27 -3.15 -11.51
C LEU A 391 -13.08 -3.32 -13.03
N ASN A 392 -13.86 -2.65 -13.88
CA ASN A 392 -13.87 -2.87 -15.34
C ASN A 392 -13.35 -1.70 -16.19
N GLU A 393 -13.08 -0.53 -15.61
CA GLU A 393 -12.60 0.64 -16.37
C GLU A 393 -11.62 1.48 -15.55
N VAL A 394 -10.46 1.80 -16.15
CA VAL A 394 -9.44 2.65 -15.53
C VAL A 394 -9.84 4.11 -15.74
N GLU A 395 -10.21 4.80 -14.67
CA GLU A 395 -10.56 6.22 -14.71
C GLU A 395 -9.31 7.12 -14.73
N GLY A 396 -8.20 6.62 -14.19
CA GLY A 396 -6.96 7.38 -14.10
C GLY A 396 -5.84 6.65 -13.36
N TYR A 397 -4.82 7.40 -12.97
CA TYR A 397 -3.62 6.87 -12.33
C TYR A 397 -3.16 7.77 -11.18
N VAL A 398 -2.59 7.19 -10.13
CA VAL A 398 -1.87 7.89 -9.07
C VAL A 398 -0.39 7.59 -9.20
N LEU A 399 0.42 8.63 -9.30
CA LEU A 399 1.87 8.56 -9.28
C LEU A 399 2.40 9.07 -7.94
N ILE A 400 3.26 8.27 -7.31
CA ILE A 400 4.07 8.66 -6.15
C ILE A 400 5.52 8.78 -6.63
N LEU A 401 6.08 9.97 -6.50
CA LEU A 401 7.38 10.36 -7.01
C LEU A 401 8.32 10.58 -5.81
N ARG A 402 9.38 9.79 -5.71
CA ARG A 402 10.35 9.88 -4.62
C ARG A 402 11.68 10.43 -5.11
N ASP A 403 12.17 11.49 -4.47
CA ASP A 403 13.49 12.05 -4.79
C ASP A 403 14.62 11.17 -4.24
N VAL A 404 15.37 10.53 -5.14
CA VAL A 404 16.52 9.67 -4.84
C VAL A 404 17.85 10.27 -5.31
N THR A 405 17.86 11.57 -5.64
CA THR A 405 19.02 12.29 -6.20
C THR A 405 20.27 12.11 -5.35
N ALA A 406 20.18 12.38 -4.05
CA ALA A 406 21.33 12.26 -3.14
C ALA A 406 21.87 10.82 -3.07
N HIS A 407 20.99 9.81 -3.14
CA HIS A 407 21.42 8.41 -3.14
C HIS A 407 22.17 8.07 -4.44
N LYS A 408 21.64 8.53 -5.58
CA LYS A 408 22.26 8.34 -6.89
C LYS A 408 23.59 9.07 -7.02
N GLU A 409 23.70 10.29 -6.52
CA GLU A 409 24.97 11.03 -6.48
C GLU A 409 26.03 10.31 -5.65
N ILE A 410 25.66 9.78 -4.47
CA ILE A 410 26.58 9.00 -3.63
C ILE A 410 27.02 7.72 -4.36
N GLU A 411 26.11 7.03 -5.03
CA GLU A 411 26.40 5.82 -5.80
C GLU A 411 27.39 6.10 -6.95
N GLN A 412 27.17 7.17 -7.71
CA GLN A 412 28.05 7.62 -8.79
C GLN A 412 29.42 8.10 -8.29
N GLN A 413 29.46 8.83 -7.16
CA GLN A 413 30.71 9.26 -6.54
C GLN A 413 31.54 8.08 -6.08
N LYS A 414 30.90 7.05 -5.47
CA LYS A 414 31.58 5.81 -5.09
C LYS A 414 32.13 5.07 -6.31
N GLU A 415 31.37 5.00 -7.41
CA GLU A 415 31.84 4.35 -8.64
C GLU A 415 33.05 5.07 -9.23
N THR A 416 32.96 6.40 -9.35
CA THR A 416 34.05 7.24 -9.84
C THR A 416 35.29 7.09 -8.95
N PHE A 417 35.10 7.09 -7.63
CA PHE A 417 36.19 6.90 -6.67
C PHE A 417 36.88 5.55 -6.83
N VAL A 418 36.13 4.44 -6.90
CA VAL A 418 36.68 3.09 -7.11
C VAL A 418 37.41 2.99 -8.44
N ALA A 419 36.87 3.59 -9.51
CA ALA A 419 37.50 3.60 -10.83
C ALA A 419 38.83 4.38 -10.84
N THR A 420 38.86 5.59 -10.27
CA THR A 420 40.06 6.43 -10.18
C THR A 420 41.12 5.75 -9.31
N LEU A 421 40.75 5.26 -8.12
CA LEU A 421 41.69 4.53 -7.26
C LEU A 421 42.30 3.32 -7.97
N THR A 422 41.46 2.55 -8.68
CA THR A 422 41.93 1.38 -9.44
C THR A 422 42.94 1.79 -10.51
N HIS A 423 42.66 2.86 -11.26
CA HIS A 423 43.59 3.39 -12.27
C HIS A 423 44.92 3.83 -11.65
N ASP A 424 44.84 4.57 -10.54
CA ASP A 424 46.01 5.14 -9.87
C ASP A 424 46.87 4.07 -9.17
N LEU A 425 46.26 2.96 -8.73
CA LEU A 425 46.98 1.78 -8.24
C LEU A 425 47.59 0.95 -9.38
N LYS A 426 46.89 0.79 -10.51
CA LYS A 426 47.37 0.01 -11.67
C LYS A 426 48.60 0.61 -12.32
N THR A 427 48.67 1.93 -12.41
CA THR A 427 49.74 2.65 -13.12
C THR A 427 51.14 2.36 -12.53
N PRO A 428 51.40 2.54 -11.22
CA PRO A 428 52.71 2.23 -10.64
C PRO A 428 53.02 0.74 -10.67
N VAL A 429 52.03 -0.14 -10.45
CA VAL A 429 52.23 -1.60 -10.50
C VAL A 429 52.63 -2.05 -11.91
N ARG A 430 51.99 -1.51 -12.97
CA ARG A 430 52.37 -1.78 -14.36
C ARG A 430 53.80 -1.34 -14.67
N ALA A 431 54.21 -0.18 -14.16
CA ALA A 431 55.59 0.29 -14.33
C ALA A 431 56.60 -0.64 -13.65
N GLN A 432 56.30 -1.08 -12.42
CA GLN A 432 57.13 -2.04 -11.68
C GLN A 432 57.20 -3.39 -12.39
N MET A 433 56.07 -3.92 -12.87
CA MET A 433 56.04 -5.17 -13.65
C MET A 433 56.93 -5.07 -14.88
N ARG A 434 56.81 -4.00 -15.68
CA ARG A 434 57.64 -3.81 -16.88
C ARG A 434 59.12 -3.74 -16.52
N ALA A 435 59.49 -3.04 -15.45
CA ALA A 435 60.89 -2.96 -15.01
C ALA A 435 61.44 -4.33 -14.59
N LEU A 436 60.69 -5.09 -13.80
CA LEU A 436 61.07 -6.45 -13.38
C LEU A 436 61.14 -7.41 -14.57
N GLU A 437 60.20 -7.34 -15.52
CA GLU A 437 60.23 -8.13 -16.76
C GLU A 437 61.47 -7.82 -17.61
N MET A 438 61.91 -6.56 -17.67
CA MET A 438 63.16 -6.20 -18.35
C MET A 438 64.39 -6.79 -17.65
N LEU A 439 64.40 -6.86 -16.31
CA LEU A 439 65.47 -7.48 -15.53
C LEU A 439 65.50 -9.01 -15.72
N VAL A 440 64.35 -9.70 -15.64
CA VAL A 440 64.26 -11.15 -15.86
C VAL A 440 64.71 -11.52 -17.28
N ASN A 441 64.39 -10.68 -18.27
CA ASN A 441 64.81 -10.86 -19.66
C ASN A 441 66.25 -10.38 -19.95
N GLU A 442 67.04 -10.11 -18.91
CA GLU A 442 68.46 -9.72 -18.98
C GLU A 442 68.74 -8.50 -19.88
N LYS A 443 67.77 -7.60 -20.07
CA LYS A 443 67.90 -6.41 -20.94
C LYS A 443 68.95 -5.41 -20.47
N PHE A 444 69.31 -5.45 -19.18
CA PHE A 444 70.29 -4.55 -18.54
C PHE A 444 71.55 -5.28 -18.06
N GLY A 445 71.78 -6.51 -18.54
CA GLY A 445 72.90 -7.36 -18.13
C GLY A 445 72.45 -8.71 -17.58
N LYS A 446 73.42 -9.61 -17.37
CA LYS A 446 73.15 -10.96 -16.86
C LYS A 446 72.71 -10.92 -15.39
N VAL A 447 71.72 -11.74 -15.07
CA VAL A 447 71.18 -11.86 -13.71
C VAL A 447 71.57 -13.25 -13.18
N ASN A 448 72.10 -13.33 -11.96
CA ASN A 448 72.45 -14.63 -11.39
C ASN A 448 71.18 -15.39 -10.93
N GLY A 449 71.29 -16.71 -10.69
CA GLY A 449 70.15 -17.55 -10.33
C GLY A 449 69.35 -17.01 -9.14
N SER A 450 70.02 -16.70 -8.03
CA SER A 450 69.37 -16.15 -6.83
C SER A 450 68.68 -14.79 -7.05
N GLN A 451 69.25 -13.93 -7.90
CA GLN A 451 68.63 -12.65 -8.25
C GLN A 451 67.40 -12.87 -9.13
N LYS A 452 67.49 -13.81 -10.08
CA LYS A 452 66.38 -14.16 -10.97
C LYS A 452 65.20 -14.68 -10.17
N ASP A 453 65.44 -15.58 -9.21
CA ASP A 453 64.40 -16.14 -8.33
C ASP A 453 63.65 -15.03 -7.57
N ILE A 454 64.38 -14.09 -6.94
CA ILE A 454 63.78 -12.97 -6.19
C ILE A 454 62.98 -12.02 -7.11
N ILE A 455 63.51 -11.72 -8.30
CA ILE A 455 62.84 -10.85 -9.27
C ILE A 455 61.57 -11.52 -9.79
N GLU A 456 61.60 -12.82 -10.08
CA GLU A 456 60.43 -13.60 -10.51
C GLU A 456 59.37 -13.68 -9.41
N GLU A 457 59.76 -13.90 -8.16
CA GLU A 457 58.85 -13.86 -7.00
C GLU A 457 58.18 -12.48 -6.86
N THR A 458 58.97 -11.40 -6.97
CA THR A 458 58.47 -10.02 -6.91
C THR A 458 57.55 -9.70 -8.09
N LEU A 459 57.90 -10.16 -9.29
CA LEU A 459 57.08 -9.98 -10.49
C LEU A 459 55.73 -10.70 -10.36
N ASN A 460 55.74 -11.92 -9.82
CA ASN A 460 54.52 -12.69 -9.56
C ASN A 460 53.64 -12.01 -8.50
N SER A 461 54.24 -11.46 -7.45
CA SER A 461 53.53 -10.64 -6.45
C SER A 461 52.87 -9.40 -7.07
N ASN A 462 53.57 -8.70 -7.98
CA ASN A 462 53.01 -7.55 -8.69
C ASN A 462 51.90 -7.92 -9.67
N LYS A 463 52.06 -9.01 -10.44
CA LYS A 463 51.00 -9.57 -11.30
C LYS A 463 49.75 -9.92 -10.50
N TYR A 464 49.95 -10.51 -9.32
CA TYR A 464 48.86 -10.81 -8.39
C TYR A 464 48.16 -9.53 -7.91
N MET A 465 48.91 -8.51 -7.47
CA MET A 465 48.34 -7.24 -7.02
C MET A 465 47.56 -6.55 -8.14
N PHE A 466 48.08 -6.57 -9.36
CA PHE A 466 47.42 -6.04 -10.54
C PHE A 466 46.06 -6.73 -10.79
N GLY A 467 46.06 -8.07 -10.78
CA GLY A 467 44.84 -8.87 -10.92
C GLY A 467 43.83 -8.66 -9.79
N MET A 468 44.30 -8.42 -8.56
CA MET A 468 43.44 -8.09 -7.42
C MET A 468 42.71 -6.76 -7.63
N VAL A 469 43.44 -5.72 -8.04
CA VAL A 469 42.87 -4.40 -8.32
C VAL A 469 41.88 -4.48 -9.49
N ASP A 470 42.18 -5.26 -10.53
CA ASP A 470 41.26 -5.53 -11.64
C ASP A 470 39.96 -6.22 -11.19
N ASN A 471 40.07 -7.23 -10.33
CA ASN A 471 38.93 -7.96 -9.82
C ASN A 471 38.07 -7.11 -8.88
N LEU A 472 38.66 -6.19 -8.11
CA LEU A 472 37.92 -5.27 -7.26
C LEU A 472 36.99 -4.36 -8.08
N LEU A 473 37.51 -3.72 -9.12
CA LEU A 473 36.72 -2.85 -10.00
C LEU A 473 35.59 -3.63 -10.69
N ALA A 474 35.91 -4.81 -11.22
CA ALA A 474 34.91 -5.65 -11.87
C ALA A 474 33.82 -6.09 -10.88
N THR A 475 34.21 -6.51 -9.68
CA THR A 475 33.27 -6.88 -8.61
C THR A 475 32.30 -5.74 -8.30
N TYR A 476 32.82 -4.51 -8.16
CA TYR A 476 31.99 -3.34 -7.89
C TYR A 476 30.99 -3.05 -9.02
N ARG A 477 31.41 -3.13 -10.27
CA ARG A 477 30.51 -2.91 -11.43
C ARG A 477 29.38 -3.93 -11.49
N TYR A 478 29.67 -5.20 -11.19
CA TYR A 478 28.64 -6.24 -11.13
C TYR A 478 27.67 -6.01 -9.96
N GLU A 479 28.16 -5.62 -8.78
CA GLU A 479 27.32 -5.31 -7.62
C GLU A 479 26.35 -4.14 -7.88
N ASN A 480 26.81 -3.11 -8.59
CA ASN A 480 25.99 -1.96 -8.95
C ASN A 480 25.15 -2.15 -10.22
N LYS A 481 25.19 -3.34 -10.83
CA LYS A 481 24.55 -3.64 -12.12
C LYS A 481 24.93 -2.64 -13.23
N SER A 482 26.13 -2.04 -13.15
CA SER A 482 26.64 -1.08 -14.15
C SER A 482 27.34 -1.76 -15.34
N VAL A 483 27.33 -3.10 -15.40
CA VAL A 483 27.89 -3.88 -16.50
C VAL A 483 26.86 -4.07 -17.61
N THR A 484 27.14 -3.56 -18.80
CA THR A 484 26.40 -3.88 -20.02
C THR A 484 26.96 -5.16 -20.64
N ILE A 485 26.17 -6.23 -20.60
CA ILE A 485 26.55 -7.55 -21.17
C ILE A 485 26.37 -7.53 -22.68
N GLN A 486 27.42 -7.88 -23.43
CA GLN A 486 27.39 -7.91 -24.89
C GLN A 486 27.30 -9.35 -25.41
N LYS A 487 26.07 -9.86 -25.55
CA LYS A 487 25.83 -11.24 -25.96
C LYS A 487 25.99 -11.45 -27.47
N HIS A 488 26.65 -12.53 -27.85
CA HIS A 488 26.76 -13.02 -29.22
C HIS A 488 26.84 -14.54 -29.21
N TYR A 489 26.54 -15.18 -30.35
CA TYR A 489 26.74 -16.62 -30.51
C TYR A 489 28.23 -16.94 -30.63
N PHE A 490 28.70 -17.91 -29.86
CA PHE A 490 30.04 -18.47 -29.99
C PHE A 490 30.07 -19.94 -29.58
N ASN A 491 31.08 -20.66 -30.07
CA ASN A 491 31.31 -22.06 -29.71
C ASN A 491 32.05 -22.18 -28.36
N VAL A 492 31.40 -22.82 -27.39
CA VAL A 492 31.92 -22.99 -26.02
C VAL A 492 33.16 -23.87 -25.99
N ASN A 493 33.19 -24.95 -26.77
CA ASN A 493 34.32 -25.88 -26.79
C ASN A 493 35.59 -25.19 -27.32
N ASP A 494 35.46 -24.37 -28.36
CA ASP A 494 36.56 -23.57 -28.90
C ASP A 494 37.02 -22.51 -27.90
N LEU A 495 36.10 -21.87 -27.18
CA LEU A 495 36.46 -20.95 -26.12
C LEU A 495 37.27 -21.64 -25.00
N ILE A 496 36.84 -22.83 -24.57
CA ILE A 496 37.54 -23.64 -23.57
C ILE A 496 38.95 -24.01 -24.05
N LYS A 497 39.09 -24.51 -25.29
CA LYS A 497 40.39 -24.85 -25.90
C LYS A 497 41.30 -23.62 -25.96
N ASN A 498 40.77 -22.47 -26.39
CA ASN A 498 41.50 -21.21 -26.43
C ASN A 498 41.97 -20.77 -25.04
N CYS A 499 41.16 -20.95 -23.99
CA CYS A 499 41.56 -20.66 -22.62
C CYS A 499 42.68 -21.59 -22.14
N HIS A 500 42.55 -22.89 -22.42
CA HIS A 500 43.58 -23.88 -22.10
C HIS A 500 44.91 -23.52 -22.77
N ASP A 501 44.92 -23.20 -24.07
CA ASP A 501 46.15 -22.86 -24.78
C ASP A 501 46.87 -21.63 -24.22
N GLN A 502 46.13 -20.70 -23.60
CA GLN A 502 46.71 -19.53 -22.95
C GLN A 502 47.45 -19.87 -21.65
N ILE A 503 47.05 -20.91 -20.92
CA ILE A 503 47.60 -21.22 -19.58
C ILE A 503 48.19 -22.63 -19.44
N LYS A 504 48.24 -23.42 -20.53
CA LYS A 504 48.75 -24.81 -20.53
C LYS A 504 50.20 -24.95 -20.03
N TYR A 505 51.01 -23.90 -20.15
CA TYR A 505 52.39 -23.92 -19.65
C TYR A 505 52.45 -24.09 -18.13
N LEU A 506 51.49 -23.53 -17.38
CA LEU A 506 51.41 -23.67 -15.92
C LEU A 506 51.17 -25.12 -15.49
N ALA A 507 50.38 -25.86 -16.28
CA ALA A 507 50.14 -27.28 -16.07
C ALA A 507 51.38 -28.11 -16.49
N GLY A 508 52.05 -27.70 -17.58
CA GLY A 508 53.28 -28.32 -18.07
C GLY A 508 54.43 -28.27 -17.05
N ASP A 509 54.62 -27.14 -16.37
CA ASP A 509 55.64 -26.98 -15.32
C ASP A 509 55.44 -27.98 -14.16
N LYS A 510 54.20 -28.34 -13.85
CA LYS A 510 53.82 -29.33 -12.83
C LYS A 510 53.64 -30.75 -13.39
N LYS A 511 53.90 -30.95 -14.69
CA LYS A 511 53.67 -32.21 -15.42
C LYS A 511 52.26 -32.76 -15.27
N GLN A 512 51.27 -31.87 -15.15
CA GLN A 512 49.86 -32.23 -15.06
C GLN A 512 49.32 -32.58 -16.45
N THR A 513 48.25 -33.38 -16.48
CA THR A 513 47.52 -33.71 -17.71
C THR A 513 46.15 -33.05 -17.71
N ILE A 514 45.81 -32.38 -18.81
CA ILE A 514 44.50 -31.75 -19.01
C ILE A 514 43.82 -32.46 -20.18
N ASN A 515 42.68 -33.09 -19.90
CA ASN A 515 41.89 -33.81 -20.90
C ASN A 515 40.55 -33.10 -21.13
N PHE A 516 40.05 -33.19 -22.37
CA PHE A 516 38.75 -32.66 -22.76
C PHE A 516 37.76 -33.81 -22.98
N ASP A 517 36.57 -33.69 -22.39
CA ASP A 517 35.48 -34.65 -22.52
C ASP A 517 34.21 -33.91 -22.99
N PHE A 518 34.18 -33.58 -24.28
CA PHE A 518 33.09 -32.84 -24.89
C PHE A 518 32.07 -33.83 -25.48
N GLU A 519 30.82 -33.75 -25.03
CA GLU A 519 29.75 -34.64 -25.51
C GLU A 519 29.38 -34.34 -26.98
N GLU A 520 29.45 -33.06 -27.37
CA GLU A 520 29.22 -32.59 -28.73
C GLU A 520 30.48 -31.91 -29.27
N ASP A 521 30.78 -32.08 -30.57
CA ASP A 521 31.94 -31.44 -31.22
C ASP A 521 31.81 -29.91 -31.21
N THR A 522 30.59 -29.41 -31.44
CA THR A 522 30.25 -27.99 -31.46
C THR A 522 29.11 -27.70 -30.51
N LEU A 523 29.29 -26.73 -29.62
CA LEU A 523 28.29 -26.34 -28.64
C LEU A 523 28.17 -24.82 -28.63
N ASP A 524 27.13 -24.30 -29.28
CA ASP A 524 26.92 -22.85 -29.43
C ASP A 524 26.16 -22.26 -28.25
N LEU A 525 26.57 -21.08 -27.80
CA LEU A 525 25.98 -20.36 -26.68
C LEU A 525 25.80 -18.88 -27.01
N PHE A 526 24.63 -18.32 -26.67
CA PHE A 526 24.36 -16.89 -26.76
C PHE A 526 24.69 -16.16 -25.45
N ALA A 527 25.94 -15.70 -25.32
CA ALA A 527 26.44 -15.06 -24.10
C ALA A 527 27.55 -14.05 -24.40
N ASP A 528 28.02 -13.33 -23.37
CA ASP A 528 29.21 -12.48 -23.50
C ASP A 528 30.47 -13.35 -23.40
N SER A 529 31.08 -13.65 -24.55
CA SER A 529 32.23 -14.55 -24.62
C SER A 529 33.43 -14.05 -23.81
N LEU A 530 33.62 -12.74 -23.63
CA LEU A 530 34.75 -12.18 -22.88
C LEU A 530 34.56 -12.42 -21.38
N GLU A 531 33.35 -12.26 -20.87
CA GLU A 531 33.04 -12.52 -19.47
C GLU A 531 33.02 -14.03 -19.17
N ILE A 532 32.46 -14.86 -20.06
CA ILE A 532 32.54 -16.33 -19.92
C ILE A 532 33.99 -16.81 -19.98
N LYS A 533 34.83 -16.25 -20.87
CA LYS A 533 36.27 -16.53 -20.92
C LYS A 533 36.95 -16.28 -19.59
N ARG A 534 36.59 -15.17 -18.92
CA ARG A 534 37.15 -14.79 -17.62
C ARG A 534 36.82 -15.82 -16.54
N VAL A 535 35.59 -16.35 -16.54
CA VAL A 535 35.18 -17.43 -15.63
C VAL A 535 35.99 -18.71 -15.90
N ILE A 536 36.08 -19.13 -17.17
CA ILE A 536 36.81 -20.34 -17.57
C ILE A 536 38.28 -20.26 -17.15
N ILE A 537 38.96 -19.15 -17.42
CA ILE A 537 40.36 -18.95 -17.02
C ILE A 537 40.52 -19.03 -15.50
N ASN A 538 39.60 -18.44 -14.73
CA ASN A 538 39.66 -18.46 -13.28
C ASN A 538 39.49 -19.89 -12.71
N LEU A 539 38.50 -20.65 -13.20
CA LEU A 539 38.28 -22.03 -12.75
C LEU A 539 39.42 -22.96 -13.17
N LEU A 540 39.92 -22.82 -14.41
CA LEU A 540 41.04 -23.63 -14.89
C LEU A 540 42.34 -23.33 -14.14
N SER A 541 42.61 -22.05 -13.86
CA SER A 541 43.74 -21.63 -13.04
C SER A 541 43.64 -22.20 -11.61
N ASN A 542 42.45 -22.19 -11.01
CA ASN A 542 42.24 -22.83 -9.71
C ASN A 542 42.50 -24.34 -9.76
N ALA A 543 41.97 -25.04 -10.76
CA ALA A 543 42.23 -26.48 -10.94
C ALA A 543 43.75 -26.77 -11.04
N ILE A 544 44.49 -26.02 -11.85
CA ILE A 544 45.96 -26.16 -12.00
C ILE A 544 46.69 -25.85 -10.68
N ASN A 545 46.24 -24.84 -9.94
CA ASN A 545 46.87 -24.41 -8.70
C ASN A 545 46.68 -25.39 -7.54
N TYR A 546 45.52 -26.02 -7.43
CA TYR A 546 45.19 -26.95 -6.34
C TYR A 546 45.44 -28.42 -6.67
N THR A 547 45.69 -28.74 -7.94
CA THR A 547 46.21 -30.04 -8.37
C THR A 547 47.71 -30.16 -8.08
N GLY A 548 48.13 -31.32 -7.60
CA GLY A 548 49.55 -31.64 -7.35
C GLY A 548 50.35 -31.88 -8.63
N GLU A 549 51.64 -32.19 -8.49
CA GLU A 549 52.45 -32.65 -9.63
C GLU A 549 51.89 -33.99 -10.17
N TYR A 550 51.95 -34.18 -11.48
CA TYR A 550 51.39 -35.36 -12.17
C TYR A 550 49.88 -35.57 -12.00
N GLY A 551 49.16 -34.57 -11.49
CA GLY A 551 47.71 -34.66 -11.34
C GLY A 551 46.96 -34.55 -12.66
N GLN A 552 45.66 -34.82 -12.61
CA GLN A 552 44.75 -34.89 -13.75
C GLN A 552 43.65 -33.85 -13.59
N ILE A 553 43.38 -33.15 -14.69
CA ILE A 553 42.30 -32.19 -14.81
C ILE A 553 41.47 -32.58 -16.03
N ILE A 554 40.16 -32.67 -15.87
CA ILE A 554 39.21 -32.98 -16.95
C ILE A 554 38.27 -31.80 -17.09
N ILE A 555 38.09 -31.32 -18.32
CA ILE A 555 37.10 -30.30 -18.65
C ILE A 555 36.04 -30.95 -19.53
N SER A 556 34.81 -31.01 -19.05
CA SER A 556 33.69 -31.56 -19.80
C SER A 556 32.68 -30.49 -20.18
N SER A 557 32.10 -30.59 -21.36
CA SER A 557 30.96 -29.77 -21.79
C SER A 557 29.85 -30.68 -22.35
N ARG A 558 28.60 -30.35 -22.01
CA ARG A 558 27.43 -31.08 -22.49
C ARG A 558 26.20 -30.19 -22.57
N LEU A 559 25.27 -30.58 -23.42
CA LEU A 559 23.95 -29.98 -23.52
C LEU A 559 22.94 -30.87 -22.79
N LYS A 560 22.17 -30.29 -21.86
CA LYS A 560 21.05 -30.98 -21.21
C LYS A 560 19.91 -30.02 -20.95
N ASP A 561 18.70 -30.35 -21.40
CA ASP A 561 17.48 -29.59 -21.14
C ASP A 561 17.66 -28.07 -21.45
N ASP A 562 18.09 -27.75 -22.68
CA ASP A 562 18.39 -26.38 -23.16
C ASP A 562 19.42 -25.60 -22.32
N THR A 563 20.23 -26.32 -21.55
CA THR A 563 21.26 -25.77 -20.68
C THR A 563 22.62 -26.35 -21.03
N VAL A 564 23.57 -25.47 -21.34
CA VAL A 564 24.99 -25.81 -21.47
C VAL A 564 25.58 -26.02 -20.09
N ILE A 565 26.13 -27.22 -19.84
CA ILE A 565 26.78 -27.58 -18.59
C ILE A 565 28.28 -27.75 -18.85
N ILE A 566 29.10 -26.97 -18.15
CA ILE A 566 30.56 -27.03 -18.21
C ILE A 566 31.07 -27.46 -16.84
N SER A 567 31.86 -28.53 -16.77
CA SER A 567 32.45 -29.01 -15.53
C SER A 567 33.98 -29.03 -15.60
N PHE A 568 34.62 -28.54 -14.55
CA PHE A 568 36.07 -28.58 -14.32
C PHE A 568 36.32 -29.53 -13.17
N ILE A 569 36.95 -30.67 -13.47
CA ILE A 569 37.20 -31.77 -12.55
C ILE A 569 38.69 -31.83 -12.30
N ASP A 570 39.11 -31.76 -11.04
CA ASP A 570 40.50 -31.95 -10.62
C ASP A 570 40.62 -33.06 -9.59
N ASN A 571 41.76 -33.74 -9.55
CA ASN A 571 42.11 -34.72 -8.51
C ASN A 571 43.05 -34.14 -7.45
N GLY A 572 42.92 -32.84 -7.18
CA GLY A 572 43.76 -32.10 -6.26
C GLY A 572 43.41 -32.31 -4.79
N LYS A 573 43.74 -31.30 -3.97
CA LYS A 573 43.60 -31.38 -2.51
C LYS A 573 42.16 -31.44 -2.01
N GLY A 574 41.19 -31.09 -2.86
CA GLY A 574 39.79 -30.95 -2.46
C GLY A 574 39.55 -29.79 -1.49
N ILE A 575 38.29 -29.61 -1.09
CA ILE A 575 37.77 -28.51 -0.28
C ILE A 575 36.89 -29.13 0.82
N SER A 576 37.04 -28.67 2.07
CA SER A 576 36.22 -29.21 3.16
C SER A 576 34.78 -28.71 3.11
N GLN A 577 33.83 -29.44 3.71
CA GLN A 577 32.41 -29.06 3.68
C GLN A 577 32.12 -27.71 4.36
N GLU A 578 32.89 -27.35 5.39
CA GLU A 578 32.81 -26.03 6.02
C GLU A 578 33.20 -24.92 5.03
N GLU A 579 34.22 -25.16 4.21
CA GLU A 579 34.75 -24.19 3.25
C GLU A 579 33.82 -24.01 2.04
N ILE A 580 33.17 -25.08 1.56
CA ILE A 580 32.23 -25.04 0.43
C ILE A 580 31.10 -24.04 0.68
N SER A 581 30.58 -23.99 1.91
CA SER A 581 29.45 -23.14 2.29
C SER A 581 29.72 -21.64 2.11
N THR A 582 30.98 -21.22 2.18
CA THR A 582 31.39 -19.81 2.08
C THR A 582 32.29 -19.53 0.87
N LEU A 583 32.58 -20.54 0.03
CA LEU A 583 33.57 -20.47 -1.04
C LEU A 583 33.30 -19.35 -2.06
N PHE A 584 32.01 -19.09 -2.34
CA PHE A 584 31.59 -18.04 -3.26
C PHE A 584 31.29 -16.72 -2.55
N ASN A 585 31.63 -16.54 -1.27
CA ASN A 585 31.44 -15.28 -0.55
C ASN A 585 32.59 -14.31 -0.85
N LYS A 586 32.29 -13.01 -0.75
CA LYS A 586 33.25 -11.93 -1.00
C LYS A 586 34.42 -11.99 0.00
N TYR A 587 35.64 -11.84 -0.52
CA TYR A 587 36.91 -11.88 0.23
C TYR A 587 37.23 -13.22 0.91
N GLN A 588 36.48 -14.29 0.59
CA GLN A 588 36.77 -15.61 1.13
C GLN A 588 37.89 -16.29 0.33
N SER A 589 39.03 -16.54 0.97
CA SER A 589 40.19 -17.16 0.34
C SER A 589 40.88 -18.15 1.27
N TYR A 590 40.99 -19.40 0.82
CA TYR A 590 41.68 -20.48 1.52
C TYR A 590 43.11 -20.70 1.01
N ALA A 591 43.56 -19.89 0.05
CA ALA A 591 44.89 -19.98 -0.55
C ALA A 591 46.02 -19.91 0.50
N LYS A 592 45.83 -19.13 1.59
CA LYS A 592 46.79 -19.03 2.70
C LYS A 592 47.11 -20.37 3.36
N LYS A 593 46.14 -21.31 3.45
CA LYS A 593 46.37 -22.66 4.00
C LYS A 593 47.39 -23.46 3.19
N PHE A 594 47.51 -23.14 1.90
CA PHE A 594 48.40 -23.83 0.97
C PHE A 594 49.62 -23.00 0.55
N ARG A 595 49.95 -21.95 1.32
CA ARG A 595 51.01 -20.97 0.98
C ARG A 595 50.84 -20.35 -0.42
N GLN A 596 49.60 -20.26 -0.88
CA GLN A 596 49.24 -19.57 -2.11
C GLN A 596 48.61 -18.21 -1.77
N VAL A 597 48.71 -17.26 -2.69
CA VAL A 597 48.08 -15.95 -2.54
C VAL A 597 46.79 -15.95 -3.36
N GLY A 598 45.65 -15.67 -2.72
CA GLY A 598 44.34 -15.66 -3.35
C GLY A 598 43.51 -14.50 -2.84
N THR A 599 42.88 -13.75 -3.76
CA THR A 599 42.19 -12.48 -3.46
C THR A 599 40.84 -12.67 -2.78
N GLY A 600 40.25 -13.87 -2.89
CA GLY A 600 38.89 -14.15 -2.45
C GLY A 600 37.80 -13.43 -3.24
N LEU A 601 38.16 -12.79 -4.36
CA LEU A 601 37.22 -12.11 -5.26
C LEU A 601 36.95 -12.88 -6.56
N GLY A 602 37.86 -13.77 -6.96
CA GLY A 602 37.76 -14.46 -8.26
C GLY A 602 36.52 -15.36 -8.39
N LEU A 603 36.25 -16.21 -7.39
CA LEU A 603 35.07 -17.09 -7.39
C LEU A 603 33.77 -16.32 -7.17
N TYR A 604 33.77 -15.30 -6.30
CA TYR A 604 32.64 -14.39 -6.13
C TYR A 604 32.26 -13.72 -7.46
N LEU A 605 33.25 -13.15 -8.16
CA LEU A 605 33.04 -12.52 -9.47
C LEU A 605 32.60 -13.54 -10.51
N SER A 606 33.15 -14.76 -10.50
CA SER A 606 32.70 -15.84 -11.38
C SER A 606 31.22 -16.15 -11.18
N LYS A 607 30.76 -16.18 -9.93
CA LYS A 607 29.33 -16.33 -9.62
C LYS A 607 28.50 -15.17 -10.15
N GLN A 608 28.92 -13.92 -9.93
CA GLN A 608 28.21 -12.74 -10.44
C GLN A 608 28.09 -12.73 -11.98
N ILE A 609 29.17 -13.11 -12.69
CA ILE A 609 29.16 -13.21 -14.16
C ILE A 609 28.16 -14.28 -14.63
N ILE A 610 28.15 -15.46 -14.00
CA ILE A 610 27.26 -16.55 -14.41
C ILE A 610 25.81 -16.21 -14.09
N GLU A 611 25.53 -15.62 -12.92
CA GLU A 611 24.18 -15.18 -12.54
C GLU A 611 23.65 -14.07 -13.47
N SER A 612 24.51 -13.15 -13.93
CA SER A 612 24.11 -12.11 -14.90
C SER A 612 23.76 -12.67 -16.29
N HIS A 613 24.16 -13.92 -16.56
CA HIS A 613 23.78 -14.69 -17.75
C HIS A 613 22.62 -15.66 -17.48
N ASN A 614 21.89 -15.49 -16.37
CA ASN A 614 20.81 -16.38 -15.91
C ASN A 614 21.28 -17.84 -15.68
N GLY A 615 22.57 -18.03 -15.41
CA GLY A 615 23.18 -19.33 -15.14
C GLY A 615 23.35 -19.62 -13.65
N THR A 616 23.93 -20.78 -13.35
CA THR A 616 24.35 -21.14 -11.98
C THR A 616 25.76 -21.72 -11.96
N ILE A 617 26.50 -21.46 -10.88
CA ILE A 617 27.81 -22.06 -10.60
C ILE A 617 27.75 -22.81 -9.28
N SER A 618 28.35 -24.00 -9.22
CA SER A 618 28.33 -24.88 -8.05
C SER A 618 29.65 -25.65 -7.94
N VAL A 619 29.92 -26.20 -6.77
CA VAL A 619 31.09 -27.04 -6.51
C VAL A 619 30.68 -28.29 -5.72
N ILE A 620 31.27 -29.42 -6.08
CA ILE A 620 31.23 -30.66 -5.30
C ILE A 620 32.68 -31.04 -5.04
N SER A 621 33.07 -31.23 -3.79
CA SER A 621 34.45 -31.56 -3.44
C SER A 621 34.51 -32.36 -2.15
N GLU A 622 35.52 -33.20 -2.04
CA GLU A 622 35.88 -33.94 -0.84
C GLU A 622 37.39 -33.80 -0.62
N GLU A 623 37.80 -33.53 0.62
CA GLU A 623 39.19 -33.30 0.98
C GLU A 623 40.04 -34.54 0.67
N GLY A 624 41.10 -34.36 -0.13
CA GLY A 624 41.96 -35.42 -0.64
C GLY A 624 41.49 -36.13 -1.91
N SER A 625 40.24 -35.91 -2.35
CA SER A 625 39.65 -36.54 -3.54
C SER A 625 39.54 -35.61 -4.76
N GLY A 626 39.80 -34.31 -4.57
CA GLY A 626 39.72 -33.28 -5.61
C GLY A 626 38.39 -32.52 -5.63
N SER A 627 38.15 -31.77 -6.71
CA SER A 627 36.99 -30.87 -6.81
C SER A 627 36.34 -30.92 -8.19
N VAL A 628 35.02 -30.67 -8.22
CA VAL A 628 34.22 -30.55 -9.43
C VAL A 628 33.48 -29.23 -9.39
N PHE A 629 33.96 -28.25 -10.15
CA PHE A 629 33.24 -27.00 -10.37
C PHE A 629 32.33 -27.14 -11.59
N THR A 630 31.05 -26.81 -11.45
CA THR A 630 30.07 -26.91 -12.54
C THR A 630 29.38 -25.58 -12.78
N ILE A 631 29.40 -25.13 -14.03
CA ILE A 631 28.67 -23.98 -14.56
C ILE A 631 27.50 -24.50 -15.39
N LYS A 632 26.33 -23.87 -15.27
CA LYS A 632 25.15 -24.12 -16.09
C LYS A 632 24.68 -22.80 -16.71
N LEU A 633 24.53 -22.75 -18.03
CA LEU A 633 24.12 -21.57 -18.79
C LEU A 633 22.97 -21.92 -19.74
N PRO A 634 21.83 -21.20 -19.70
CA PRO A 634 20.71 -21.45 -20.62
C PRO A 634 21.06 -20.99 -22.04
N ILE A 635 20.55 -21.70 -23.06
CA ILE A 635 20.80 -21.39 -24.49
C ILE A 635 20.00 -20.19 -25.02
N ASN A 636 18.86 -19.86 -24.39
CA ASN A 636 17.89 -18.79 -24.73
C ASN A 636 18.10 -18.02 -26.04
#